data_AF-A0A534ZSR1-F1
#
_entry.id   AF-A0A534ZSR1-F1
#
_cell.length_a   1.000
_cell.length_b   1.000
_cell.length_c   1.000
_cell.angle_alpha   90.00
_cell.angle_beta   90.00
_cell.angle_gamma   90.00
#
_symmetry.space_group_name_H-M   'P 1'
#
loop_
_entity.id
_entity.type
_entity.pdbx_description
1 polymer ?
#
loop_
_entity_poly.entity_id
_entity_poly.type
_entity_poly.pdbx_seq_one_letter_code
_entity_poly.pdbx_strand_id
1 'polypeptide(L)'
;MRLAGERGRCYDLPSIRRDTHRARAVGTALLVLTVTAPSTSPAAGLAVPLAIEETAGVARRSWPVTASVPFPRGRLRGADVWVAAPAGDATLAQARALERWPDGSTRWLLVDFLADVGSHRQVTYMLHDGTAPHTPGGGIRDRDTAAGRVLDTGALRVTVPVSGPTLAELAHDDGAVQPIAAPTLLLDGAPPATPAIVRVAVETVGPVRTELLVTGRYPQGIDYELRLAVFAGEPWVRLQLTITDMADAEFAPVRSLALAALGPFARASLGIDGNARTVQIRGNDRHELRHADAEPAELDGERAGRHGDGWVRAVGDESILTIVARYFWEEYPKAIEVAADRVRLDLFAGRDAPVLLGSGAAKTHELWVAAEPLDRATPPATLAAALQAPLTALPPAGWIVTSRALPQALSPAAPGASDFLAHLATAVARYEANARTERWDDGPPVPCTARTTENPRLGFYGALNWGDWNFPGYRDRADGCDAWGNLEYDLSQVLGLGWAATGSRLFWEALVPAARHYRDVDVAHHAPHHPEWVGFNHPHTALHFTFGKPANVDLGHTWTEGLLTYYRLTGETRALEAARGIADALRPHAARADNPRKLGWPMIALVAVYDATGERRYLEAARTYADAALRKYRPSPAAADWKMGILADGLAAVHAATGDDDIRRWLVTYADTLLASPGRWPDARYALPLGYLAAATGVARYEAAALAVARGLKIGVRGKQLAIAGRTGFRLLAPLAATRGLAAPPRASAFAPPPPSRSHAAPGRRRAR
;
A
#
# COMPACT_ATOMS: atom_id res chain seq x y z
N MET A 1 -30.30 -0.50 -52.70
CA MET A 1 -31.51 -0.48 -53.54
C MET A 1 -32.69 -0.15 -52.63
N ARG A 2 -33.46 0.89 -52.98
CA ARG A 2 -34.79 1.33 -52.47
C ARG A 2 -35.78 0.14 -52.31
N LEU A 3 -36.89 0.08 -51.55
CA LEU A 3 -37.88 0.98 -50.91
C LEU A 3 -38.81 0.05 -50.04
N ALA A 4 -39.28 0.46 -48.85
CA ALA A 4 -40.67 0.79 -48.45
C ALA A 4 -41.80 -0.29 -48.51
N GLY A 5 -42.62 -0.35 -47.44
CA GLY A 5 -44.10 -0.37 -47.57
C GLY A 5 -44.95 -1.54 -46.98
N GLU A 6 -45.40 -1.38 -45.72
CA GLU A 6 -46.81 -1.37 -45.23
C GLU A 6 -47.90 -2.49 -45.44
N ARG A 7 -48.69 -2.69 -44.35
CA ARG A 7 -50.07 -3.26 -44.17
C ARG A 7 -50.20 -4.80 -44.15
N GLY A 8 -50.96 -5.48 -43.26
CA GLY A 8 -52.03 -5.16 -42.30
C GLY A 8 -53.19 -6.17 -42.48
N ARG A 9 -53.72 -6.82 -41.41
CA ARG A 9 -55.08 -7.42 -41.33
C ARG A 9 -55.46 -7.94 -39.93
N CYS A 10 -56.68 -7.59 -39.52
CA CYS A 10 -57.42 -8.00 -38.32
C CYS A 10 -58.13 -9.35 -38.48
N TYR A 11 -58.50 -10.01 -37.36
CA TYR A 11 -59.68 -10.89 -37.26
C TYR A 11 -60.33 -10.84 -35.86
N ASP A 12 -61.65 -10.99 -35.88
CA ASP A 12 -62.66 -10.75 -34.83
C ASP A 12 -62.82 -11.80 -33.73
N LEU A 13 -63.44 -11.36 -32.63
CA LEU A 13 -63.98 -12.13 -31.50
C LEU A 13 -65.39 -12.70 -31.79
N PRO A 14 -65.86 -13.66 -30.97
CA PRO A 14 -67.27 -13.76 -30.63
C PRO A 14 -67.56 -13.73 -29.11
N SER A 15 -68.64 -13.03 -28.78
CA SER A 15 -69.26 -12.83 -27.46
C SER A 15 -70.22 -13.97 -27.06
N ILE A 16 -70.34 -14.30 -25.76
CA ILE A 16 -71.53 -14.97 -25.18
C ILE A 16 -71.88 -14.34 -23.82
N ARG A 17 -73.19 -14.37 -23.54
CA ARG A 17 -74.04 -13.52 -22.69
C ARG A 17 -74.04 -13.83 -21.18
N ARG A 18 -74.57 -12.83 -20.48
CA ARG A 18 -74.99 -12.70 -19.07
C ARG A 18 -75.95 -13.80 -18.57
N ASP A 19 -75.83 -14.11 -17.28
CA ASP A 19 -76.98 -14.42 -16.41
C ASP A 19 -76.84 -13.71 -15.05
N THR A 20 -77.98 -13.28 -14.51
CA THR A 20 -78.15 -12.40 -13.35
C THR A 20 -78.82 -13.14 -12.20
N HIS A 21 -78.36 -12.97 -10.95
CA HIS A 21 -79.23 -12.95 -9.77
C HIS A 21 -78.64 -12.06 -8.66
N ARG A 22 -79.52 -11.23 -8.06
CA ARG A 22 -79.27 -10.22 -7.02
C ARG A 22 -79.65 -10.75 -5.62
N ALA A 23 -78.87 -10.39 -4.58
CA ALA A 23 -79.31 -9.87 -3.27
C ALA A 23 -78.07 -9.63 -2.35
N ARG A 24 -77.64 -8.38 -2.10
CA ARG A 24 -77.78 -7.57 -0.85
C ARG A 24 -77.18 -8.24 0.41
N ALA A 25 -76.34 -7.65 1.26
CA ALA A 25 -75.66 -6.35 1.39
C ALA A 25 -74.46 -6.59 2.37
N VAL A 26 -73.40 -5.79 2.41
CA VAL A 26 -73.15 -4.72 3.42
C VAL A 26 -71.88 -3.97 2.99
N GLY A 27 -71.91 -2.65 3.15
CA GLY A 27 -71.00 -1.69 2.51
C GLY A 27 -69.55 -1.68 2.99
N THR A 28 -68.69 -1.16 2.11
CA THR A 28 -67.34 -0.72 2.43
C THR A 28 -67.10 0.58 1.66
N ALA A 29 -66.73 1.63 2.38
CA ALA A 29 -66.44 2.94 1.82
C ALA A 29 -65.31 2.85 0.78
N LEU A 30 -65.57 3.37 -0.42
CA LEU A 30 -64.56 3.47 -1.48
C LEU A 30 -63.71 4.72 -1.22
N LEU A 31 -62.51 4.50 -0.68
CA LEU A 31 -61.45 5.50 -0.63
C LEU A 31 -60.99 5.74 -2.07
N VAL A 32 -61.16 6.96 -2.59
CA VAL A 32 -60.57 7.37 -3.87
C VAL A 32 -59.06 7.45 -3.67
N LEU A 33 -58.36 6.37 -4.03
CA LEU A 33 -56.91 6.36 -4.19
C LEU A 33 -56.58 7.13 -5.47
N THR A 34 -56.22 8.40 -5.31
CA THR A 34 -55.46 9.13 -6.31
C THR A 34 -54.15 8.37 -6.52
N VAL A 35 -54.01 7.76 -7.70
CA VAL A 35 -52.72 7.21 -8.16
C VAL A 35 -51.81 8.39 -8.41
N THR A 36 -51.05 8.78 -7.39
CA THR A 36 -49.87 9.62 -7.60
C THR A 36 -48.86 8.74 -8.31
N ALA A 37 -48.53 9.11 -9.55
CA ALA A 37 -47.35 8.58 -10.21
C ALA A 37 -46.16 8.74 -9.25
N PRO A 38 -45.30 7.72 -9.06
CA PRO A 38 -44.12 7.89 -8.25
C PRO A 38 -43.32 9.02 -8.88
N SER A 39 -43.20 10.15 -8.18
CA SER A 39 -42.19 11.13 -8.47
C SER A 39 -40.86 10.38 -8.39
N THR A 40 -40.27 10.09 -9.56
CA THR A 40 -38.85 9.78 -9.63
C THR A 40 -38.14 11.02 -9.12
N SER A 41 -37.86 11.05 -7.82
CA SER A 41 -36.81 11.93 -7.30
C SER A 41 -35.61 11.71 -8.21
N PRO A 42 -35.00 12.77 -8.77
CA PRO A 42 -33.74 12.61 -9.49
C PRO A 42 -32.83 11.80 -8.59
N ALA A 43 -32.25 10.72 -9.12
CA ALA A 43 -31.32 9.89 -8.35
C ALA A 43 -30.35 10.85 -7.66
N ALA A 44 -30.33 10.85 -6.32
CA ALA A 44 -29.52 11.80 -5.59
C ALA A 44 -28.09 11.75 -6.14
N GLY A 45 -27.55 12.91 -6.48
CA GLY A 45 -26.19 13.06 -7.01
C GLY A 45 -25.20 12.33 -6.10
N LEU A 46 -24.09 11.86 -6.67
CA LEU A 46 -23.03 11.25 -5.90
C LEU A 46 -22.51 12.24 -4.85
N ALA A 47 -22.33 11.76 -3.62
CA ALA A 47 -21.74 12.52 -2.53
C ALA A 47 -21.00 11.54 -1.62
N VAL A 48 -19.68 11.46 -1.74
CA VAL A 48 -18.82 10.57 -0.94
C VAL A 48 -17.99 11.42 0.01
N PRO A 49 -18.14 11.27 1.33
CA PRO A 49 -17.28 11.97 2.28
C PRO A 49 -15.86 11.40 2.21
N LEU A 50 -14.87 12.28 2.22
CA LEU A 50 -13.44 11.98 2.21
C LEU A 50 -12.84 12.57 3.49
N ALA A 51 -12.58 11.71 4.47
CA ALA A 51 -12.01 12.12 5.74
C ALA A 51 -10.48 12.23 5.63
N ILE A 52 -9.93 13.33 6.13
CA ILE A 52 -8.49 13.62 6.17
C ILE A 52 -8.12 13.91 7.61
N GLU A 53 -7.04 13.30 8.09
CA GLU A 53 -6.48 13.53 9.42
C GLU A 53 -5.04 14.05 9.28
N GLU A 54 -4.73 15.16 9.95
CA GLU A 54 -3.38 15.69 10.07
C GLU A 54 -2.76 15.20 11.38
N THR A 55 -1.70 14.39 11.30
CA THR A 55 -1.09 13.77 12.48
C THR A 55 0.31 14.27 12.82
N ALA A 56 0.94 15.05 11.95
CA ALA A 56 2.31 15.54 12.15
C ALA A 56 2.38 16.82 13.01
N GLY A 57 1.24 17.40 13.35
CA GLY A 57 1.17 18.58 14.20
C GLY A 57 1.46 19.88 13.47
N VAL A 58 1.38 19.88 12.15
CA VAL A 58 1.65 21.06 11.30
C VAL A 58 0.43 21.36 10.43
N ALA A 59 -0.02 22.62 10.45
CA ALA A 59 -1.15 23.03 9.63
C ALA A 59 -0.79 22.93 8.14
N ARG A 60 -1.74 22.45 7.34
CA ARG A 60 -1.64 22.23 5.90
C ARG A 60 -2.51 23.23 5.17
N ARG A 61 -1.97 23.89 4.15
CA ARG A 61 -2.70 24.86 3.32
C ARG A 61 -2.49 24.50 1.86
N SER A 62 -3.57 24.39 1.10
CA SER A 62 -3.56 23.97 -0.30
C SER A 62 -2.69 22.73 -0.54
N TRP A 63 -2.66 21.83 0.44
CA TRP A 63 -1.73 20.72 0.46
C TRP A 63 -2.25 19.57 -0.39
N PRO A 64 -1.41 18.88 -1.19
CA PRO A 64 -1.85 17.77 -2.01
C PRO A 64 -2.32 16.57 -1.17
N VAL A 65 -3.52 16.09 -1.48
CA VAL A 65 -4.13 14.91 -0.87
C VAL A 65 -4.55 13.95 -1.97
N THR A 66 -4.20 12.68 -1.79
CA THR A 66 -4.70 11.58 -2.64
C THR A 66 -5.77 10.80 -1.89
N ALA A 67 -6.88 10.54 -2.57
CA ALA A 67 -7.93 9.63 -2.13
C ALA A 67 -8.15 8.55 -3.19
N SER A 68 -8.25 7.29 -2.78
CA SER A 68 -8.71 6.22 -3.67
C SER A 68 -10.09 5.74 -3.23
N VAL A 69 -11.08 5.94 -4.09
CA VAL A 69 -12.49 5.80 -3.75
C VAL A 69 -13.07 4.61 -4.52
N PRO A 70 -13.55 3.57 -3.82
CA PRO A 70 -14.23 2.47 -4.46
C PRO A 70 -15.69 2.82 -4.78
N PHE A 71 -16.22 2.27 -5.86
CA PHE A 71 -17.61 2.50 -6.28
C PHE A 71 -18.38 1.19 -6.52
N PRO A 72 -19.66 1.12 -6.11
CA PRO A 72 -20.53 0.05 -6.54
C PRO A 72 -20.62 -0.02 -8.06
N ARG A 73 -20.79 -1.24 -8.58
CA ARG A 73 -21.03 -1.49 -10.00
C ARG A 73 -22.16 -0.61 -10.53
N GLY A 74 -21.91 0.07 -11.64
CA GLY A 74 -22.86 0.97 -12.30
C GLY A 74 -23.01 2.36 -11.67
N ARG A 75 -22.37 2.65 -10.52
CA ARG A 75 -22.57 3.93 -9.81
C ARG A 75 -21.88 5.12 -10.46
N LEU A 76 -20.69 4.92 -11.04
CA LEU A 76 -19.91 5.94 -11.73
C LEU A 76 -19.33 5.34 -13.02
N ARG A 77 -19.46 5.99 -14.17
CA ARG A 77 -18.92 5.47 -15.45
C ARG A 77 -17.60 6.11 -15.89
N GLY A 78 -17.34 7.34 -15.48
CA GLY A 78 -16.18 8.13 -15.89
C GLY A 78 -15.36 8.64 -14.72
N ALA A 79 -14.65 9.73 -14.98
CA ALA A 79 -13.90 10.51 -14.00
C ALA A 79 -14.43 11.96 -13.90
N ASP A 80 -15.65 12.22 -14.40
CA ASP A 80 -16.33 13.51 -14.27
C ASP A 80 -16.81 13.67 -12.82
N VAL A 81 -15.88 14.11 -11.98
CA VAL A 81 -16.08 14.33 -10.55
C VAL A 81 -15.45 15.64 -10.13
N TRP A 82 -15.89 16.16 -8.99
CA TRP A 82 -15.27 17.30 -8.34
C TRP A 82 -15.30 17.12 -6.83
N VAL A 83 -14.39 17.82 -6.13
CA VAL A 83 -14.27 17.74 -4.68
C VAL A 83 -14.69 19.08 -4.07
N ALA A 84 -15.62 19.05 -3.12
CA ALA A 84 -16.04 20.20 -2.34
C ALA A 84 -15.24 20.28 -1.03
N ALA A 85 -14.73 21.46 -0.72
CA ALA A 85 -14.23 21.81 0.60
C ALA A 85 -15.37 21.78 1.64
N PRO A 86 -15.06 21.78 2.95
CA PRO A 86 -16.07 21.84 4.00
C PRO A 86 -17.03 23.04 3.89
N ALA A 87 -16.58 24.15 3.30
CA ALA A 87 -17.38 25.33 3.04
C ALA A 87 -18.36 25.17 1.85
N GLY A 88 -18.20 24.12 1.03
CA GLY A 88 -19.01 23.82 -0.15
C GLY A 88 -18.36 24.20 -1.48
N ASP A 89 -17.28 24.97 -1.47
CA ASP A 89 -16.59 25.41 -2.69
C ASP A 89 -15.79 24.28 -3.35
N ALA A 90 -15.70 24.30 -4.68
CA ALA A 90 -14.91 23.32 -5.42
C ALA A 90 -13.41 23.56 -5.19
N THR A 91 -12.65 22.48 -5.06
CA THR A 91 -11.20 22.51 -4.93
C THR A 91 -10.54 22.05 -6.22
N LEU A 92 -9.30 22.48 -6.45
CA LEU A 92 -8.54 21.96 -7.58
C LEU A 92 -8.37 20.45 -7.39
N ALA A 93 -8.88 19.67 -8.34
CA ALA A 93 -8.92 18.23 -8.29
C ALA A 93 -8.63 17.63 -9.67
N GLN A 94 -8.09 16.42 -9.67
CA GLN A 94 -7.98 15.56 -10.85
C GLN A 94 -8.34 14.13 -10.46
N ALA A 95 -8.89 13.37 -11.40
CA ALA A 95 -9.28 12.00 -11.14
C ALA A 95 -8.91 11.06 -12.28
N ARG A 96 -8.54 9.81 -11.94
CA ARG A 96 -8.33 8.71 -12.89
C ARG A 96 -8.93 7.42 -12.37
N ALA A 97 -9.54 6.65 -13.26
CA ALA A 97 -9.98 5.30 -12.91
C ALA A 97 -8.76 4.36 -12.79
N LEU A 98 -8.64 3.66 -11.65
CA LEU A 98 -7.63 2.61 -11.42
C LEU A 98 -8.12 1.24 -11.89
N GLU A 99 -9.38 0.95 -11.63
CA GLU A 99 -10.04 -0.32 -11.99
C GLU A 99 -11.44 -0.04 -12.51
N ARG A 100 -11.93 -0.92 -13.39
CA ARG A 100 -13.30 -0.89 -13.90
C ARG A 100 -14.00 -2.22 -13.65
N TRP A 101 -15.29 -2.17 -13.41
CA TRP A 101 -16.16 -3.33 -13.41
C TRP A 101 -16.32 -3.88 -14.85
N PRO A 102 -16.76 -5.15 -15.02
CA PRO A 102 -17.00 -5.73 -16.34
C PRO A 102 -18.04 -4.99 -17.21
N ASP A 103 -18.91 -4.16 -16.63
CA ASP A 103 -19.83 -3.30 -17.38
C ASP A 103 -19.24 -1.93 -17.79
N GLY A 104 -17.93 -1.74 -17.58
CA GLY A 104 -17.20 -0.52 -17.89
C GLY A 104 -17.29 0.59 -16.83
N SER A 105 -18.14 0.44 -15.82
CA SER A 105 -18.23 1.41 -14.72
C SER A 105 -16.96 1.44 -13.88
N THR A 106 -16.60 2.60 -13.35
CA THR A 106 -15.45 2.79 -12.46
C THR A 106 -15.64 1.95 -11.21
N ARG A 107 -14.65 1.10 -10.89
CA ARG A 107 -14.59 0.30 -9.66
C ARG A 107 -13.76 1.00 -8.59
N TRP A 108 -12.63 1.57 -8.99
CA TRP A 108 -11.76 2.38 -8.14
C TRP A 108 -11.38 3.67 -8.87
N LEU A 109 -11.56 4.81 -8.20
CA LEU A 109 -11.18 6.13 -8.70
C LEU A 109 -10.10 6.72 -7.80
N LEU A 110 -8.94 7.01 -8.36
CA LEU A 110 -7.94 7.84 -7.70
C LEU A 110 -8.28 9.30 -7.93
N VAL A 111 -8.30 10.09 -6.86
CA VAL A 111 -8.58 11.53 -6.88
C VAL A 111 -7.44 12.24 -6.15
N ASP A 112 -6.74 13.14 -6.83
CA ASP A 112 -5.80 14.06 -6.21
C ASP A 112 -6.45 15.44 -6.12
N PHE A 113 -6.39 16.09 -4.95
CA PHE A 113 -6.94 17.42 -4.74
C PHE A 113 -6.14 18.22 -3.72
N LEU A 114 -6.32 19.54 -3.69
CA LEU A 114 -5.69 20.40 -2.69
C LEU A 114 -6.61 20.58 -1.48
N ALA A 115 -6.06 20.45 -0.27
CA ALA A 115 -6.81 20.53 0.98
C ALA A 115 -6.14 21.43 2.03
N ASP A 116 -6.99 22.04 2.86
CA ASP A 116 -6.61 22.78 4.06
C ASP A 116 -6.96 21.93 5.28
N VAL A 117 -6.00 21.73 6.18
CA VAL A 117 -6.19 20.99 7.43
C VAL A 117 -5.44 21.67 8.55
N GLY A 118 -6.10 21.94 9.68
CA GLY A 118 -5.41 22.44 10.87
C GLY A 118 -4.47 21.38 11.47
N SER A 119 -3.45 21.83 12.21
CA SER A 119 -2.57 20.95 12.99
C SER A 119 -3.37 20.06 13.94
N HIS A 120 -3.12 18.75 13.94
CA HIS A 120 -3.85 17.76 14.75
C HIS A 120 -5.37 17.84 14.59
N ARG A 121 -5.87 18.24 13.41
CA ARG A 121 -7.29 18.29 13.09
C ARG A 121 -7.67 17.24 12.07
N GLN A 122 -8.95 16.90 12.10
CA GLN A 122 -9.62 16.14 11.06
C GLN A 122 -10.58 17.04 10.31
N VAL A 123 -10.69 16.83 9.00
CA VAL A 123 -11.61 17.55 8.12
C VAL A 123 -12.25 16.57 7.13
N THR A 124 -13.44 16.90 6.63
CA THR A 124 -14.14 16.09 5.62
C THR A 124 -14.40 16.92 4.37
N TYR A 125 -13.88 16.44 3.24
CA TYR A 125 -14.20 16.94 1.91
C TYR A 125 -15.28 16.05 1.29
N MET A 126 -15.98 16.53 0.27
CA MET A 126 -17.05 15.77 -0.39
C MET A 126 -16.75 15.55 -1.86
N LEU A 127 -16.70 14.30 -2.31
CA LEU A 127 -16.61 13.94 -3.72
C LEU A 127 -18.00 13.88 -4.35
N HIS A 128 -18.18 14.63 -5.44
CA HIS A 128 -19.41 14.70 -6.20
C HIS A 128 -19.20 14.24 -7.64
N ASP A 129 -20.26 13.78 -8.30
CA ASP A 129 -20.28 13.53 -9.74
C ASP A 129 -20.66 14.79 -10.53
N GLY A 130 -20.30 14.78 -11.82
CA GLY A 130 -20.62 15.85 -12.75
C GLY A 130 -19.62 17.00 -12.73
N THR A 131 -20.04 18.12 -13.30
CA THR A 131 -19.20 19.32 -13.45
C THR A 131 -19.21 20.13 -12.17
N ALA A 132 -18.03 20.61 -11.76
CA ALA A 132 -17.90 21.52 -10.62
C ALA A 132 -18.74 22.80 -10.83
N PRO A 133 -19.34 23.38 -9.76
CA PRO A 133 -20.09 24.63 -9.84
C PRO A 133 -19.26 25.81 -10.37
N HIS A 134 -17.96 25.79 -10.10
CA HIS A 134 -16.96 26.70 -10.63
C HIS A 134 -15.66 25.92 -10.87
N THR A 135 -14.85 26.36 -11.82
CA THR A 135 -13.52 25.77 -12.06
C THR A 135 -12.49 26.54 -11.22
N PRO A 136 -11.84 25.90 -10.23
CA PRO A 136 -10.77 26.53 -9.48
C PRO A 136 -9.62 26.92 -10.42
N GLY A 137 -9.06 28.13 -10.23
CA GLY A 137 -7.92 28.59 -11.01
C GLY A 137 -6.61 27.90 -10.62
N GLY A 138 -5.57 28.10 -11.44
CA GLY A 138 -4.22 27.59 -11.18
C GLY A 138 -3.96 26.19 -11.74
N GLY A 139 -2.98 25.50 -11.15
CA GLY A 139 -2.57 24.16 -11.52
C GLY A 139 -1.25 24.09 -12.29
N ILE A 140 -0.80 22.87 -12.53
CA ILE A 140 0.50 22.58 -13.16
C ILE A 140 0.43 22.85 -14.67
N ARG A 141 1.41 23.60 -15.17
CA ARG A 141 1.64 23.77 -16.61
C ARG A 141 2.74 22.81 -17.04
N ASP A 142 2.42 21.98 -18.02
CA ASP A 142 3.32 20.96 -18.55
C ASP A 142 3.66 21.28 -20.02
N ARG A 143 4.95 21.36 -20.33
CA ARG A 143 5.46 21.63 -21.68
C ARG A 143 6.52 20.62 -22.07
N ASP A 144 6.29 19.95 -23.18
CA ASP A 144 7.31 19.14 -23.84
C ASP A 144 8.15 20.01 -24.77
N THR A 145 9.47 19.94 -24.65
CA THR A 145 10.41 20.77 -25.41
C THR A 145 11.56 19.92 -25.94
N ALA A 146 12.32 20.43 -26.92
CA ALA A 146 13.47 19.71 -27.47
C ALA A 146 14.57 19.41 -26.43
N ALA A 147 14.69 20.21 -25.36
CA ALA A 147 15.70 20.04 -24.33
C ALA A 147 15.26 19.11 -23.18
N GLY A 148 13.96 18.87 -23.05
CA GLY A 148 13.38 18.20 -21.89
C GLY A 148 11.93 18.59 -21.65
N ARG A 149 11.36 18.03 -20.59
CA ARG A 149 10.00 18.36 -20.15
C ARG A 149 10.04 19.37 -19.02
N VAL A 150 9.26 20.44 -19.16
CA VAL A 150 9.20 21.55 -18.19
C VAL A 150 7.84 21.52 -17.50
N LEU A 151 7.87 21.37 -16.17
CA LEU A 151 6.70 21.37 -15.30
C LEU A 151 6.75 22.62 -14.41
N ASP A 152 5.71 23.45 -14.47
CA ASP A 152 5.61 24.69 -13.71
C ASP A 152 4.41 24.58 -12.75
N THR A 153 4.70 24.55 -11.45
CA THR A 153 3.69 24.43 -10.38
C THR A 153 3.08 25.78 -9.98
N GLY A 154 3.63 26.89 -10.48
CA GLY A 154 3.37 28.25 -10.00
C GLY A 154 4.20 28.67 -8.79
N ALA A 155 4.87 27.74 -8.10
CA ALA A 155 5.87 28.03 -7.06
C ALA A 155 7.26 27.49 -7.42
N LEU A 156 7.31 26.49 -8.31
CA LEU A 156 8.51 25.82 -8.76
C LEU A 156 8.40 25.45 -10.24
N ARG A 157 9.43 25.77 -11.00
CA ARG A 157 9.68 25.25 -12.34
C ARG A 157 10.69 24.11 -12.25
N VAL A 158 10.32 22.98 -12.83
CA VAL A 158 11.13 21.75 -12.85
C VAL A 158 11.39 21.36 -14.30
N THR A 159 12.64 21.29 -14.70
CA THR A 159 13.05 20.80 -16.02
C THR A 159 13.66 19.42 -15.89
N VAL A 160 13.06 18.42 -16.52
CA VAL A 160 13.62 17.07 -16.65
C VAL A 160 14.22 16.92 -18.04
N PRO A 161 15.56 16.82 -18.17
CA PRO A 161 16.19 16.75 -19.47
C PRO A 161 15.93 15.40 -20.16
N VAL A 162 16.02 15.38 -21.49
CA VAL A 162 15.86 14.16 -22.28
C VAL A 162 17.03 13.17 -22.13
N SER A 163 18.20 13.67 -21.75
CA SER A 163 19.44 12.88 -21.61
C SER A 163 20.47 13.63 -20.73
N GLY A 164 21.55 12.95 -20.37
CA GLY A 164 22.66 13.54 -19.62
C GLY A 164 22.68 13.14 -18.14
N PRO A 165 23.64 13.70 -17.37
CA PRO A 165 23.88 13.33 -15.97
C PRO A 165 23.01 14.09 -14.95
N THR A 166 22.16 15.00 -15.39
CA THR A 166 21.23 15.77 -14.53
C THR A 166 19.85 15.12 -14.58
N LEU A 167 19.24 14.84 -13.44
CA LEU A 167 17.88 14.29 -13.35
C LEU A 167 16.81 15.36 -13.49
N ALA A 168 17.03 16.49 -12.82
CA ALA A 168 16.11 17.61 -12.82
C ALA A 168 16.85 18.90 -12.47
N GLU A 169 16.34 20.00 -12.99
CA GLU A 169 16.73 21.35 -12.61
C GLU A 169 15.52 22.02 -11.95
N LEU A 170 15.71 22.56 -10.74
CA LEU A 170 14.66 23.25 -9.99
C LEU A 170 14.91 24.75 -10.02
N ALA A 171 13.90 25.56 -10.35
CA ALA A 171 13.99 27.02 -10.36
C ALA A 171 12.72 27.65 -9.78
N HIS A 172 12.85 28.69 -8.96
CA HIS A 172 11.72 29.49 -8.47
C HIS A 172 11.62 30.82 -9.25
N ASP A 173 10.53 31.57 -9.07
CA ASP A 173 10.15 32.72 -9.91
C ASP A 173 11.21 33.83 -10.06
N ASP A 174 12.11 33.95 -9.07
CA ASP A 174 13.06 35.08 -8.94
C ASP A 174 14.55 34.68 -8.95
N GLY A 175 14.94 33.41 -9.15
CA GLY A 175 16.38 33.07 -9.14
C GLY A 175 16.77 31.60 -8.98
N ALA A 176 18.10 31.41 -9.04
CA ALA A 176 18.94 30.20 -8.92
C ALA A 176 18.36 28.88 -9.44
N VAL A 177 18.98 28.37 -10.52
CA VAL A 177 18.75 26.98 -10.96
C VAL A 177 19.52 26.04 -10.05
N GLN A 178 18.81 25.14 -9.40
CA GLN A 178 19.34 24.09 -8.53
C GLN A 178 19.35 22.76 -9.30
N PRO A 179 20.51 22.32 -9.84
CA PRO A 179 20.59 21.03 -10.50
C PRO A 179 20.61 19.89 -9.49
N ILE A 180 19.90 18.82 -9.83
CA ILE A 180 19.93 17.52 -9.14
C ILE A 180 20.64 16.54 -10.06
N ALA A 181 21.84 16.11 -9.65
CA ALA A 181 22.61 15.12 -10.39
C ALA A 181 21.99 13.72 -10.28
N ALA A 182 22.18 12.90 -11.30
CA ALA A 182 21.83 11.49 -11.25
C ALA A 182 22.62 10.74 -10.17
N PRO A 183 21.99 9.78 -9.47
CA PRO A 183 22.60 9.12 -8.34
C PRO A 183 23.86 8.36 -8.78
N THR A 184 24.99 8.64 -8.15
CA THR A 184 26.24 7.92 -8.41
C THR A 184 26.26 6.63 -7.61
N LEU A 185 26.45 5.52 -8.31
CA LEU A 185 26.62 4.19 -7.72
C LEU A 185 28.10 3.86 -7.59
N LEU A 186 28.48 3.33 -6.43
CA LEU A 186 29.79 2.74 -6.17
C LEU A 186 29.60 1.32 -5.66
N LEU A 187 30.06 0.35 -6.45
CA LEU A 187 30.18 -1.04 -6.00
C LEU A 187 31.61 -1.30 -5.50
N ASP A 188 31.74 -2.26 -4.59
CA ASP A 188 33.07 -2.69 -4.12
C ASP A 188 33.94 -3.20 -5.27
N GLY A 189 35.19 -2.75 -5.33
CA GLY A 189 36.13 -3.11 -6.40
C GLY A 189 35.84 -2.51 -7.79
N ALA A 190 34.81 -1.68 -7.94
CA ALA A 190 34.46 -1.02 -9.22
C ALA A 190 34.61 0.51 -9.13
N PRO A 191 34.88 1.21 -10.25
CA PRO A 191 34.83 2.67 -10.27
C PRO A 191 33.40 3.18 -10.07
N PRO A 192 33.21 4.40 -9.52
CA PRO A 192 31.91 5.04 -9.47
C PRO A 192 31.29 5.20 -10.86
N ALA A 193 29.98 5.01 -10.99
CA ALA A 193 29.24 5.25 -12.22
C ALA A 193 28.00 6.11 -11.99
N THR A 194 27.72 6.98 -12.95
CA THR A 194 26.48 7.75 -13.03
C THR A 194 25.67 7.19 -14.19
N PRO A 195 24.35 6.97 -14.02
CA PRO A 195 23.55 6.39 -15.08
C PRO A 195 23.20 7.48 -16.11
N ALA A 196 22.97 7.08 -17.35
CA ALA A 196 22.36 7.95 -18.34
C ALA A 196 20.84 7.76 -18.33
N ILE A 197 20.10 8.85 -18.54
CA ILE A 197 18.66 8.78 -18.83
C ILE A 197 18.47 8.05 -20.16
N VAL A 198 17.71 6.96 -20.13
CA VAL A 198 17.33 6.16 -21.32
C VAL A 198 15.96 6.58 -21.82
N ARG A 199 15.01 6.82 -20.91
CA ARG A 199 13.64 7.18 -21.26
C ARG A 199 12.99 8.03 -20.17
N VAL A 200 12.23 9.03 -20.61
CA VAL A 200 11.28 9.81 -19.80
C VAL A 200 9.86 9.50 -20.29
N ALA A 201 8.97 9.13 -19.39
CA ALA A 201 7.56 8.85 -19.68
C ALA A 201 6.66 9.55 -18.67
N VAL A 202 5.45 9.91 -19.08
CA VAL A 202 4.43 10.45 -18.17
C VAL A 202 3.64 9.29 -17.58
N GLU A 203 3.62 9.16 -16.25
CA GLU A 203 2.78 8.18 -15.55
C GLU A 203 1.47 8.81 -15.05
N THR A 204 1.53 10.06 -14.57
CA THR A 204 0.35 10.84 -14.15
C THR A 204 0.45 12.24 -14.74
N VAL A 205 -0.65 12.75 -15.29
CA VAL A 205 -0.75 14.15 -15.74
C VAL A 205 -2.03 14.76 -15.22
N GLY A 206 -1.93 15.99 -14.73
CA GLY A 206 -3.09 16.78 -14.37
C GLY A 206 -2.75 18.02 -13.56
N PRO A 207 -3.77 18.83 -13.26
CA PRO A 207 -3.58 20.15 -12.68
C PRO A 207 -3.11 20.13 -11.22
N VAL A 208 -3.28 19.04 -10.46
CA VAL A 208 -2.89 18.93 -9.03
C VAL A 208 -1.53 18.25 -8.87
N ARG A 209 -1.31 17.17 -9.61
CA ARG A 209 -0.10 16.35 -9.62
C ARG A 209 0.23 15.91 -11.04
N THR A 210 1.48 16.07 -11.41
CA THR A 210 2.06 15.48 -12.63
C THR A 210 3.32 14.71 -12.23
N GLU A 211 3.44 13.47 -12.72
CA GLU A 211 4.52 12.53 -12.38
C GLU A 211 5.15 11.94 -13.63
N LEU A 212 6.47 12.01 -13.69
CA LEU A 212 7.30 11.47 -14.75
C LEU A 212 8.07 10.25 -14.24
N LEU A 213 8.09 9.18 -15.02
CA LEU A 213 8.99 8.05 -14.87
C LEU A 213 10.24 8.28 -15.73
N VAL A 214 11.38 8.39 -15.08
CA VAL A 214 12.71 8.45 -15.70
C VAL A 214 13.39 7.10 -15.47
N THR A 215 13.83 6.45 -16.54
CA THR A 215 14.50 5.13 -16.46
C THR A 215 15.88 5.19 -17.08
N GLY A 216 16.75 4.32 -16.59
CA GLY A 216 18.03 4.03 -17.23
C GLY A 216 18.78 2.93 -16.50
N ARG A 217 20.08 2.82 -16.78
CA ARG A 217 20.88 1.69 -16.34
C ARG A 217 22.32 2.09 -16.02
N TYR A 218 22.87 1.48 -14.99
CA TYR A 218 24.28 1.53 -14.66
C TYR A 218 25.06 0.47 -15.46
N PRO A 219 26.29 0.76 -15.93
CA PRO A 219 27.14 -0.22 -16.60
C PRO A 219 27.37 -1.52 -15.82
N GLN A 220 27.27 -1.46 -14.49
CA GLN A 220 27.42 -2.59 -13.58
C GLN A 220 26.25 -3.58 -13.60
N GLY A 221 25.23 -3.37 -14.43
CA GLY A 221 24.06 -4.26 -14.48
C GLY A 221 22.97 -3.93 -13.48
N ILE A 222 22.93 -2.71 -12.96
CA ILE A 222 21.87 -2.22 -12.08
C ILE A 222 20.92 -1.33 -12.90
N ASP A 223 19.63 -1.65 -12.91
CA ASP A 223 18.61 -0.80 -13.51
C ASP A 223 18.16 0.26 -12.49
N TYR A 224 17.78 1.46 -12.96
CA TYR A 224 17.19 2.49 -12.12
C TYR A 224 15.87 3.02 -12.70
N GLU A 225 14.91 3.25 -11.82
CA GLU A 225 13.64 3.92 -12.08
C GLU A 225 13.50 5.09 -11.11
N LEU A 226 13.22 6.28 -11.62
CA LEU A 226 12.92 7.46 -10.83
C LEU A 226 11.52 7.97 -11.19
N ARG A 227 10.60 7.94 -10.24
CA ARG A 227 9.33 8.65 -10.33
C ARG A 227 9.49 10.04 -9.71
N LEU A 228 9.42 11.07 -10.54
CA LEU A 228 9.48 12.47 -10.13
C LEU A 228 8.08 13.07 -10.22
N ALA A 229 7.51 13.47 -9.08
CA ALA A 229 6.22 14.15 -9.03
C ALA A 229 6.34 15.60 -8.57
N VAL A 230 5.63 16.47 -9.26
CA VAL A 230 5.39 17.88 -8.91
C VAL A 230 3.92 18.07 -8.52
N PHE A 231 3.66 19.09 -7.72
CA PHE A 231 2.35 19.36 -7.15
C PHE A 231 1.99 20.83 -7.26
N ALA A 232 0.73 21.13 -7.56
CA ALA A 232 0.26 22.48 -7.82
C ALA A 232 0.50 23.43 -6.63
N GLY A 233 1.12 24.58 -6.90
CA GLY A 233 1.41 25.61 -5.90
C GLY A 233 2.53 25.27 -4.92
N GLU A 234 3.16 24.09 -5.04
CA GLU A 234 4.15 23.62 -4.07
C GLU A 234 5.60 23.88 -4.54
N PRO A 235 6.52 24.27 -3.64
CA PRO A 235 7.92 24.60 -3.95
C PRO A 235 8.85 23.38 -3.93
N TRP A 236 8.31 22.18 -4.06
CA TRP A 236 9.05 20.93 -3.88
C TRP A 236 8.67 19.85 -4.87
N VAL A 237 9.57 18.88 -5.06
CA VAL A 237 9.37 17.67 -5.85
C VAL A 237 9.44 16.44 -4.95
N ARG A 238 8.66 15.41 -5.28
CA ARG A 238 8.83 14.05 -4.72
C ARG A 238 9.64 13.21 -5.68
N LEU A 239 10.63 12.50 -5.17
CA LEU A 239 11.45 11.53 -5.89
C LEU A 239 11.24 10.14 -5.26
N GLN A 240 10.81 9.16 -6.05
CA GLN A 240 10.87 7.75 -5.67
C GLN A 240 11.89 7.05 -6.57
N LEU A 241 13.07 6.78 -6.01
CA LEU A 241 14.17 6.13 -6.72
C LEU A 241 14.18 4.64 -6.39
N THR A 242 13.97 3.80 -7.39
CA THR A 242 14.13 2.36 -7.31
C THR A 242 15.39 1.95 -8.04
N ILE A 243 16.22 1.10 -7.42
CA ILE A 243 17.25 0.34 -8.14
C ILE A 243 16.90 -1.14 -8.13
N THR A 244 17.34 -1.88 -9.14
CA THR A 244 17.15 -3.34 -9.24
C THR A 244 18.43 -3.99 -9.73
N ASP A 245 18.90 -5.01 -9.03
CA ASP A 245 20.07 -5.78 -9.44
C ASP A 245 19.71 -6.73 -10.58
N MET A 246 20.22 -6.44 -11.78
CA MET A 246 20.03 -7.24 -12.99
C MET A 246 21.34 -7.92 -13.41
N ALA A 247 22.30 -8.06 -12.49
CA ALA A 247 23.58 -8.71 -12.74
C ALA A 247 23.51 -10.23 -12.47
N ASP A 248 24.44 -10.95 -13.11
CA ASP A 248 24.60 -12.40 -12.95
C ASP A 248 25.22 -12.80 -11.60
N ALA A 249 25.94 -11.88 -10.96
CA ALA A 249 26.52 -12.11 -9.65
C ALA A 249 25.42 -12.30 -8.59
N GLU A 250 25.67 -13.15 -7.59
CA GLU A 250 24.67 -13.40 -6.53
C GLU A 250 24.33 -12.14 -5.73
N PHE A 251 25.32 -11.26 -5.53
CA PHE A 251 25.15 -9.97 -4.87
C PHE A 251 25.93 -8.87 -5.59
N ALA A 252 25.32 -7.68 -5.68
CA ALA A 252 25.99 -6.41 -5.91
C ALA A 252 26.40 -5.78 -4.55
N PRO A 253 27.71 -5.71 -4.22
CA PRO A 253 28.18 -5.11 -2.97
C PRO A 253 28.22 -3.57 -3.07
N VAL A 254 27.12 -2.91 -2.70
CA VAL A 254 26.98 -1.45 -2.83
C VAL A 254 27.66 -0.71 -1.67
N ARG A 255 28.69 0.09 -1.97
CA ARG A 255 29.35 0.97 -0.99
C ARG A 255 28.73 2.36 -0.90
N SER A 256 28.13 2.85 -1.98
CA SER A 256 27.46 4.16 -2.03
C SER A 256 26.41 4.20 -3.15
N LEU A 257 25.26 4.81 -2.87
CA LEU A 257 24.27 5.23 -3.87
C LEU A 257 23.88 6.68 -3.54
N ALA A 258 24.57 7.64 -4.13
CA ALA A 258 24.50 9.01 -3.68
C ALA A 258 23.89 9.97 -4.71
N LEU A 259 22.83 10.67 -4.30
CA LEU A 259 22.25 11.78 -5.03
C LEU A 259 22.84 13.10 -4.50
N ALA A 260 23.16 14.02 -5.41
CA ALA A 260 23.74 15.31 -5.06
C ALA A 260 22.95 16.47 -5.69
N ALA A 261 22.72 17.50 -4.89
CA ALA A 261 22.18 18.77 -5.32
C ALA A 261 23.29 19.82 -5.17
N LEU A 262 23.61 20.52 -6.27
CA LEU A 262 24.80 21.39 -6.37
C LEU A 262 24.47 22.86 -6.18
N GLY A 263 25.29 23.60 -5.46
CA GLY A 263 25.11 25.04 -5.30
C GLY A 263 26.11 25.62 -4.32
N PRO A 264 26.30 26.95 -4.30
CA PRO A 264 27.01 27.57 -3.20
C PRO A 264 26.16 27.54 -1.92
N PHE A 265 26.69 26.97 -0.84
CA PHE A 265 26.05 26.93 0.47
C PHE A 265 26.98 27.48 1.55
N ALA A 266 26.49 28.41 2.38
CA ALA A 266 27.25 29.02 3.47
C ALA A 266 26.91 28.44 4.85
N ARG A 267 25.73 27.82 4.97
CA ARG A 267 25.21 27.27 6.23
C ARG A 267 24.27 26.12 5.95
N ALA A 268 24.22 25.16 6.87
CA ALA A 268 23.21 24.10 6.84
C ALA A 268 22.61 23.82 8.22
N SER A 269 21.41 23.25 8.24
CA SER A 269 20.74 22.72 9.43
C SER A 269 20.32 21.27 9.16
N LEU A 270 20.58 20.39 10.12
CA LEU A 270 20.27 18.95 10.08
C LEU A 270 19.32 18.61 11.22
N GLY A 271 18.34 17.73 10.99
CA GLY A 271 17.45 17.25 12.05
C GLY A 271 18.06 16.09 12.83
N ILE A 272 18.13 16.20 14.16
CA ILE A 272 18.59 15.15 15.08
C ILE A 272 17.72 15.16 16.33
N ASP A 273 17.10 14.03 16.64
CA ASP A 273 16.21 13.82 17.80
C ASP A 273 15.15 14.93 17.94
N GLY A 274 14.53 15.34 16.82
CA GLY A 274 13.51 16.39 16.74
C GLY A 274 14.04 17.82 16.84
N ASN A 275 15.37 18.03 16.86
CA ASN A 275 16.00 19.34 16.97
C ASN A 275 16.82 19.69 15.73
N ALA A 276 16.85 20.97 15.36
CA ALA A 276 17.69 21.46 14.28
C ALA A 276 19.12 21.76 14.78
N ARG A 277 20.11 21.03 14.26
CA ARG A 277 21.54 21.28 14.51
C ARG A 277 22.13 22.05 13.34
N THR A 278 22.60 23.27 13.59
CA THR A 278 23.11 24.17 12.54
C THR A 278 24.63 24.17 12.50
N VAL A 279 25.18 24.10 11.29
CA VAL A 279 26.61 24.14 11.00
C VAL A 279 26.91 25.28 10.02
N GLN A 280 28.08 25.90 10.18
CA GLN A 280 28.59 26.91 9.25
C GLN A 280 29.51 26.20 8.25
N ILE A 281 29.50 26.63 6.99
CA ILE A 281 30.34 26.05 5.94
C ILE A 281 31.35 27.11 5.52
N ARG A 282 32.63 26.92 5.84
CA ARG A 282 33.70 27.86 5.48
C ARG A 282 34.76 27.17 4.64
N GLY A 283 35.14 27.78 3.52
CA GLY A 283 36.18 27.21 2.65
C GLY A 283 35.85 25.79 2.22
N ASN A 284 36.68 24.83 2.63
CA ASN A 284 36.53 23.40 2.29
C ASN A 284 35.87 22.57 3.41
N ASP A 285 35.21 23.22 4.37
CA ASP A 285 34.47 22.54 5.44
C ASP A 285 33.42 21.59 4.84
N ARG A 286 33.27 20.44 5.50
CA ARG A 286 32.29 19.41 5.17
C ARG A 286 31.72 18.85 6.45
N HIS A 287 30.41 18.82 6.55
CA HIS A 287 29.71 18.22 7.66
C HIS A 287 28.89 17.02 7.20
N GLU A 288 28.86 15.96 7.98
CA GLU A 288 28.17 14.72 7.62
C GLU A 288 27.39 14.15 8.79
N LEU A 289 26.08 14.00 8.60
CA LEU A 289 25.21 13.20 9.46
C LEU A 289 25.10 11.78 8.89
N ARG A 290 25.53 10.77 9.63
CA ARG A 290 25.55 9.37 9.20
C ARG A 290 24.81 8.46 10.18
N HIS A 291 24.14 7.46 9.62
CA HIS A 291 23.68 6.26 10.30
C HIS A 291 24.37 5.04 9.66
N ALA A 292 25.26 4.39 10.41
CA ALA A 292 25.82 3.08 10.03
C ALA A 292 24.98 1.90 10.57
N ASP A 293 24.18 2.17 11.60
CA ASP A 293 23.18 1.31 12.22
C ASP A 293 21.94 2.18 12.55
N ALA A 294 20.87 1.59 13.07
CA ALA A 294 19.69 2.30 13.54
C ALA A 294 20.04 3.35 14.61
N GLU A 295 21.03 3.06 15.47
CA GLU A 295 21.61 4.01 16.41
C GLU A 295 23.14 3.82 16.51
N PRO A 296 23.92 4.89 16.78
CA PRO A 296 23.49 6.28 16.95
C PRO A 296 23.50 7.08 15.65
N ALA A 297 22.96 8.30 15.72
CA ALA A 297 23.22 9.36 14.75
C ALA A 297 24.61 9.96 15.00
N GLU A 298 25.48 9.92 14.00
CA GLU A 298 26.84 10.47 14.05
C GLU A 298 26.92 11.75 13.22
N LEU A 299 27.37 12.86 13.82
CA LEU A 299 27.71 14.09 13.10
C LEU A 299 29.23 14.26 13.12
N ASP A 300 29.84 14.30 11.94
CA ASP A 300 31.29 14.45 11.76
C ASP A 300 32.11 13.36 12.46
N GLY A 301 31.57 12.15 12.50
CA GLY A 301 32.17 10.98 13.16
C GLY A 301 31.93 10.91 14.67
N GLU A 302 31.29 11.93 15.26
CA GLU A 302 31.00 11.98 16.69
C GLU A 302 29.52 11.70 16.96
N ARG A 303 29.22 11.00 18.06
CA ARG A 303 27.83 10.74 18.46
C ARG A 303 27.09 12.05 18.72
N ALA A 304 26.05 12.31 17.93
CA ALA A 304 25.28 13.55 17.98
C ALA A 304 23.87 13.39 18.57
N GLY A 305 23.32 12.19 18.52
CA GLY A 305 21.97 11.87 19.01
C GLY A 305 21.68 10.38 18.90
N ARG A 306 20.41 10.01 19.03
CA ARG A 306 19.94 8.65 18.73
C ARG A 306 19.62 8.50 17.26
N HIS A 307 18.75 9.38 16.73
CA HIS A 307 18.30 9.32 15.34
C HIS A 307 18.47 10.64 14.62
N GLY A 308 18.96 10.58 13.39
CA GLY A 308 18.83 11.65 12.42
C GLY A 308 17.38 11.67 11.93
N ASP A 309 16.75 12.84 11.95
CA ASP A 309 15.35 13.01 11.55
C ASP A 309 15.17 12.90 10.02
N GLY A 310 16.24 12.68 9.25
CA GLY A 310 16.16 12.48 7.80
C GLY A 310 15.93 13.73 6.99
N TRP A 311 16.23 14.93 7.51
CA TRP A 311 16.16 16.16 6.73
C TRP A 311 17.38 17.04 6.90
N VAL A 312 17.66 17.82 5.85
CA VAL A 312 18.71 18.84 5.81
C VAL A 312 18.21 20.06 5.07
N ARG A 313 18.60 21.23 5.55
CA ARG A 313 18.41 22.51 4.86
C ARG A 313 19.75 23.19 4.66
N ALA A 314 20.14 23.43 3.43
CA ALA A 314 21.30 24.22 3.06
C ALA A 314 20.86 25.60 2.55
N VAL A 315 21.60 26.64 2.93
CA VAL A 315 21.29 28.04 2.65
C VAL A 315 22.44 28.65 1.88
N GLY A 316 22.15 29.12 0.67
CA GLY A 316 23.04 29.94 -0.16
C GLY A 316 22.67 31.42 -0.09
N ASP A 317 23.21 32.20 -1.03
CA ASP A 317 23.01 33.66 -1.10
C ASP A 317 21.64 34.06 -1.65
N GLU A 318 21.05 33.24 -2.53
CA GLU A 318 19.79 33.53 -3.22
C GLU A 318 18.71 32.46 -2.98
N SER A 319 19.12 31.22 -2.69
CA SER A 319 18.20 30.08 -2.57
C SER A 319 18.46 29.24 -1.32
N ILE A 320 17.39 28.53 -0.95
CA ILE A 320 17.38 27.55 0.12
C ILE A 320 17.01 26.21 -0.50
N LEU A 321 17.83 25.20 -0.21
CA LEU A 321 17.55 23.83 -0.56
C LEU A 321 17.21 23.04 0.70
N THR A 322 16.06 22.38 0.72
CA THR A 322 15.72 21.42 1.77
C THR A 322 15.52 20.04 1.16
N ILE A 323 16.22 19.03 1.67
CA ILE A 323 16.04 17.62 1.29
C ILE A 323 15.46 16.88 2.50
N VAL A 324 14.40 16.11 2.27
CA VAL A 324 13.75 15.26 3.26
C VAL A 324 13.74 13.82 2.75
N ALA A 325 14.47 12.94 3.41
CA ALA A 325 14.46 11.51 3.18
C ALA A 325 13.48 10.83 4.14
N ARG A 326 12.55 10.04 3.59
CA ARG A 326 11.67 9.21 4.41
C ARG A 326 12.44 7.96 4.84
N TYR A 327 12.20 7.51 6.07
CA TYR A 327 12.83 6.32 6.66
C TYR A 327 14.37 6.39 6.73
N PHE A 328 14.92 7.54 7.16
CA PHE A 328 16.38 7.78 7.07
C PHE A 328 17.20 6.86 7.98
N TRP A 329 16.90 6.83 9.27
CA TRP A 329 17.60 5.95 10.21
C TRP A 329 17.03 4.53 10.16
N GLU A 330 15.75 4.36 9.81
CA GLU A 330 15.10 3.06 9.67
C GLU A 330 15.68 2.23 8.53
N GLU A 331 16.10 2.87 7.43
CA GLU A 331 16.73 2.23 6.26
C GLU A 331 18.25 2.43 6.22
N TYR A 332 18.92 2.49 7.37
CA TYR A 332 20.39 2.55 7.43
C TYR A 332 21.05 1.43 6.59
N PRO A 333 22.28 1.60 6.08
CA PRO A 333 23.14 2.76 6.28
C PRO A 333 22.80 3.92 5.34
N LYS A 334 22.71 5.14 5.89
CA LYS A 334 22.50 6.37 5.12
C LYS A 334 23.35 7.52 5.64
N ALA A 335 23.62 8.49 4.78
CA ALA A 335 24.33 9.70 5.17
C ALA A 335 23.83 10.94 4.44
N ILE A 336 23.86 12.07 5.13
CA ILE A 336 23.68 13.41 4.57
C ILE A 336 24.98 14.17 4.78
N GLU A 337 25.61 14.56 3.68
CA GLU A 337 26.79 15.42 3.64
C GLU A 337 26.40 16.82 3.13
N VAL A 338 26.92 17.85 3.77
CA VAL A 338 26.82 19.25 3.34
C VAL A 338 28.21 19.85 3.20
N ALA A 339 28.43 20.55 2.09
CA ALA A 339 29.67 21.25 1.76
C ALA A 339 29.33 22.55 1.02
N ALA A 340 30.36 23.37 0.75
CA ALA A 340 30.16 24.68 0.14
C ALA A 340 29.58 24.61 -1.28
N ASP A 341 29.76 23.49 -1.98
CA ASP A 341 29.37 23.28 -3.38
C ASP A 341 28.20 22.31 -3.56
N ARG A 342 27.76 21.61 -2.50
CA ARG A 342 26.76 20.55 -2.61
C ARG A 342 26.08 20.17 -1.29
N VAL A 343 24.89 19.60 -1.43
CA VAL A 343 24.27 18.68 -0.48
C VAL A 343 24.24 17.29 -1.11
N ARG A 344 24.80 16.29 -0.44
CA ARG A 344 24.85 14.90 -0.91
C ARG A 344 24.10 13.99 0.05
N LEU A 345 23.13 13.24 -0.47
CA LEU A 345 22.42 12.20 0.27
C LEU A 345 22.87 10.83 -0.25
N ASP A 346 23.55 10.06 0.59
CA ASP A 346 23.92 8.68 0.31
C ASP A 346 22.85 7.73 0.87
N LEU A 347 22.15 7.06 -0.05
CA LEU A 347 21.02 6.18 0.24
C LEU A 347 21.46 4.77 0.66
N PHE A 348 22.71 4.40 0.35
CA PHE A 348 23.38 3.19 0.79
C PHE A 348 24.81 3.52 1.23
N ALA A 349 24.95 4.14 2.40
CA ALA A 349 26.24 4.57 2.96
C ALA A 349 27.07 3.39 3.52
N GLY A 350 27.13 2.28 2.78
CA GLY A 350 27.80 1.00 3.10
C GLY A 350 29.34 1.06 3.03
N ARG A 351 29.93 2.22 3.30
CA ARG A 351 31.35 2.55 3.14
C ARG A 351 32.28 1.42 3.54
N ASP A 352 32.24 1.02 4.80
CA ASP A 352 33.15 0.02 5.38
C ASP A 352 32.58 -1.41 5.21
N ALA A 353 31.25 -1.52 5.28
CA ALA A 353 30.49 -2.75 5.11
C ALA A 353 29.44 -2.56 3.99
N PRO A 354 29.71 -3.03 2.75
CA PRO A 354 28.81 -2.85 1.62
C PRO A 354 27.43 -3.43 1.89
N VAL A 355 26.39 -2.76 1.39
CA VAL A 355 25.03 -3.33 1.34
C VAL A 355 25.03 -4.40 0.25
N LEU A 356 24.74 -5.64 0.62
CA LEU A 356 24.67 -6.77 -0.31
C LEU A 356 23.26 -6.82 -0.94
N LEU A 357 23.09 -6.12 -2.06
CA LEU A 357 21.87 -6.21 -2.84
C LEU A 357 21.92 -7.51 -3.66
N GLY A 358 21.00 -8.44 -3.44
CA GLY A 358 21.02 -9.72 -4.16
C GLY A 358 20.49 -9.62 -5.59
N SER A 359 20.91 -10.56 -6.44
CA SER A 359 20.42 -10.67 -7.82
C SER A 359 18.90 -10.68 -7.86
N GLY A 360 18.31 -9.79 -8.64
CA GLY A 360 16.87 -9.63 -8.76
C GLY A 360 16.18 -8.92 -7.60
N ALA A 361 16.87 -8.58 -6.50
CA ALA A 361 16.31 -7.72 -5.48
C ALA A 361 16.25 -6.27 -5.99
N ALA A 362 15.20 -5.57 -5.58
CA ALA A 362 15.05 -4.15 -5.80
C ALA A 362 14.99 -3.40 -4.46
N LYS A 363 15.17 -2.08 -4.50
CA LYS A 363 14.89 -1.20 -3.36
C LYS A 363 14.44 0.17 -3.82
N THR A 364 13.29 0.63 -3.31
CA THR A 364 12.80 2.00 -3.50
C THR A 364 13.11 2.89 -2.30
N HIS A 365 13.68 4.07 -2.55
CA HIS A 365 13.83 5.16 -1.58
C HIS A 365 12.92 6.34 -1.94
N GLU A 366 12.33 7.00 -0.93
CA GLU A 366 11.46 8.16 -1.10
C GLU A 366 12.09 9.42 -0.51
N LEU A 367 12.22 10.44 -1.35
CA LEU A 367 12.84 11.72 -1.04
C LEU A 367 11.93 12.87 -1.48
N TRP A 368 12.06 14.01 -0.81
CA TRP A 368 11.44 15.25 -1.21
C TRP A 368 12.53 16.33 -1.27
N VAL A 369 12.53 17.12 -2.34
CA VAL A 369 13.51 18.19 -2.55
C VAL A 369 12.75 19.49 -2.77
N ALA A 370 12.94 20.43 -1.85
CA ALA A 370 12.34 21.75 -1.89
C ALA A 370 13.39 22.81 -2.25
N ALA A 371 13.03 23.70 -3.16
CA ALA A 371 13.82 24.90 -3.48
C ALA A 371 12.96 26.13 -3.19
N GLU A 372 13.35 26.93 -2.20
CA GLU A 372 12.60 28.08 -1.72
C GLU A 372 13.48 29.35 -1.75
N PRO A 373 12.93 30.54 -2.05
CA PRO A 373 13.65 31.80 -1.90
C PRO A 373 13.83 32.16 -0.41
N LEU A 374 14.86 32.93 -0.08
CA LEU A 374 15.21 33.30 1.30
C LEU A 374 14.08 33.99 2.08
N ASP A 375 13.25 34.81 1.42
CA ASP A 375 12.22 35.66 2.03
C ASP A 375 10.88 34.96 2.28
N ARG A 376 10.64 33.81 1.64
CA ARG A 376 9.36 33.07 1.66
C ARG A 376 9.50 31.61 2.06
N ALA A 377 10.61 31.21 2.68
CA ALA A 377 10.87 29.81 2.99
C ALA A 377 10.20 29.32 4.30
N THR A 378 9.59 28.15 4.23
CA THR A 378 8.93 27.45 5.34
C THR A 378 9.96 26.99 6.37
N PRO A 379 9.74 27.08 7.70
CA PRO A 379 10.69 26.53 8.68
C PRO A 379 11.01 25.05 8.42
N PRO A 380 12.29 24.62 8.51
CA PRO A 380 12.70 23.30 8.00
C PRO A 380 12.05 22.13 8.75
N ALA A 381 11.95 22.21 10.09
CA ALA A 381 11.29 21.18 10.87
C ALA A 381 9.79 21.07 10.55
N THR A 382 9.12 22.19 10.26
CA THR A 382 7.72 22.22 9.85
C THR A 382 7.54 21.58 8.47
N LEU A 383 8.39 21.92 7.51
CA LEU A 383 8.36 21.34 6.16
C LEU A 383 8.69 19.84 6.20
N ALA A 384 9.70 19.43 6.97
CA ALA A 384 10.08 18.03 7.13
C ALA A 384 8.95 17.19 7.76
N ALA A 385 8.37 17.66 8.87
CA ALA A 385 7.21 17.00 9.49
C ALA A 385 6.04 16.86 8.51
N ALA A 386 5.82 17.88 7.67
CA ALA A 386 4.78 17.86 6.66
C ALA A 386 5.04 16.80 5.56
N LEU A 387 6.25 16.77 5.01
CA LEU A 387 6.62 15.88 3.90
C LEU A 387 6.82 14.42 4.33
N GLN A 388 7.22 14.17 5.59
CA GLN A 388 7.34 12.82 6.14
C GLN A 388 6.00 12.15 6.45
N ALA A 389 4.95 12.95 6.64
CA ALA A 389 3.59 12.48 6.83
C ALA A 389 2.65 13.06 5.74
N PRO A 390 2.72 12.56 4.49
CA PRO A 390 1.78 12.96 3.44
C PRO A 390 0.35 12.65 3.84
N LEU A 391 -0.55 13.59 3.50
CA LEU A 391 -1.98 13.45 3.74
C LEU A 391 -2.61 12.45 2.77
N THR A 392 -3.50 11.63 3.31
CA THR A 392 -4.32 10.68 2.57
C THR A 392 -5.77 10.88 2.96
N ALA A 393 -6.71 10.77 2.02
CA ALA A 393 -8.13 10.75 2.35
C ALA A 393 -8.73 9.36 2.12
N LEU A 394 -9.66 8.97 2.99
CA LEU A 394 -10.37 7.70 2.88
C LEU A 394 -11.88 7.94 2.99
N PRO A 395 -12.71 7.27 2.16
CA PRO A 395 -14.14 7.23 2.41
C PRO A 395 -14.47 6.39 3.67
N PRO A 396 -15.63 6.58 4.32
CA PRO A 396 -16.00 5.79 5.48
C PRO A 396 -15.99 4.29 5.18
N ALA A 397 -15.61 3.47 6.16
CA ALA A 397 -15.57 2.01 6.01
C ALA A 397 -16.89 1.42 5.48
N GLY A 398 -18.03 1.98 5.92
CA GLY A 398 -19.35 1.57 5.41
C GLY A 398 -19.53 1.77 3.90
N TRP A 399 -18.97 2.85 3.34
CA TRP A 399 -18.95 3.08 1.88
C TRP A 399 -18.08 2.02 1.18
N ILE A 400 -16.88 1.77 1.71
CA ILE A 400 -15.94 0.78 1.16
C ILE A 400 -16.60 -0.61 1.12
N VAL A 401 -17.21 -1.07 2.21
CA VAL A 401 -17.90 -2.37 2.25
C VAL A 401 -19.07 -2.42 1.28
N THR A 402 -19.92 -1.38 1.25
CA THR A 402 -21.12 -1.35 0.39
C THR A 402 -20.77 -1.27 -1.10
N SER A 403 -19.61 -0.71 -1.45
CA SER A 403 -19.10 -0.71 -2.83
C SER A 403 -18.87 -2.11 -3.40
N ARG A 404 -18.60 -3.10 -2.53
CA ARG A 404 -18.13 -4.45 -2.89
C ARG A 404 -16.85 -4.48 -3.73
N ALA A 405 -16.16 -3.35 -3.90
CA ALA A 405 -14.94 -3.27 -4.70
C ALA A 405 -13.70 -3.82 -3.97
N LEU A 406 -13.76 -3.91 -2.62
CA LEU A 406 -12.75 -4.55 -1.77
C LEU A 406 -13.39 -5.75 -1.04
N PRO A 407 -13.27 -6.97 -1.57
CA PRO A 407 -14.05 -8.14 -1.09
C PRO A 407 -13.90 -8.49 0.39
N GLN A 408 -12.77 -8.14 1.01
CA GLN A 408 -12.46 -8.43 2.42
C GLN A 408 -12.58 -7.21 3.34
N ALA A 409 -13.12 -6.09 2.85
CA ALA A 409 -13.34 -4.91 3.68
C ALA A 409 -14.32 -5.21 4.83
N LEU A 410 -14.06 -4.61 5.98
CA LEU A 410 -14.88 -4.78 7.18
C LEU A 410 -15.29 -3.42 7.73
N SER A 411 -16.58 -3.27 8.03
CA SER A 411 -17.08 -2.10 8.75
C SER A 411 -16.98 -2.37 10.26
N PRO A 412 -16.53 -1.41 11.09
CA PRO A 412 -16.53 -1.56 12.55
C PRO A 412 -17.91 -1.88 13.13
N ALA A 413 -18.99 -1.49 12.44
CA ALA A 413 -20.36 -1.77 12.84
C ALA A 413 -20.84 -3.21 12.51
N ALA A 414 -20.03 -4.01 11.82
CA ALA A 414 -20.40 -5.38 11.47
C ALA A 414 -20.35 -6.32 12.70
N PRO A 415 -21.14 -7.41 12.72
CA PRO A 415 -21.14 -8.37 13.82
C PRO A 415 -19.75 -8.92 14.12
N GLY A 416 -19.30 -8.81 15.37
CA GLY A 416 -17.98 -9.29 15.81
C GLY A 416 -16.79 -8.44 15.34
N ALA A 417 -17.00 -7.39 14.54
CA ALA A 417 -15.92 -6.59 13.97
C ALA A 417 -15.26 -5.67 14.99
N SER A 418 -16.05 -4.98 15.83
CA SER A 418 -15.52 -4.01 16.81
C SER A 418 -14.46 -4.61 17.72
N ASP A 419 -14.77 -5.75 18.37
CA ASP A 419 -13.83 -6.41 19.28
C ASP A 419 -12.59 -6.94 18.54
N PHE A 420 -12.80 -7.54 17.36
CA PHE A 420 -11.70 -8.02 16.52
C PHE A 420 -10.75 -6.88 16.12
N LEU A 421 -11.28 -5.76 15.64
CA LEU A 421 -10.49 -4.60 15.21
C LEU A 421 -9.76 -3.94 16.39
N ALA A 422 -10.38 -3.87 17.58
CA ALA A 422 -9.74 -3.37 18.78
C ALA A 422 -8.56 -4.25 19.23
N HIS A 423 -8.74 -5.58 19.22
CA HIS A 423 -7.67 -6.53 19.50
C HIS A 423 -6.56 -6.47 18.44
N LEU A 424 -6.93 -6.31 17.16
CA LEU A 424 -5.98 -6.19 16.07
C LEU A 424 -5.13 -4.92 16.22
N ALA A 425 -5.75 -3.77 16.47
CA ALA A 425 -5.03 -2.51 16.70
C ALA A 425 -4.07 -2.61 17.89
N THR A 426 -4.50 -3.23 18.99
CA THR A 426 -3.64 -3.50 20.15
C THR A 426 -2.44 -4.38 19.77
N ALA A 427 -2.66 -5.41 18.96
CA ALA A 427 -1.61 -6.32 18.53
C ALA A 427 -0.62 -5.64 17.56
N VAL A 428 -1.09 -4.80 16.63
CA VAL A 428 -0.24 -4.01 15.73
C VAL A 428 0.63 -3.03 16.51
N ALA A 429 0.05 -2.27 17.46
CA ALA A 429 0.83 -1.33 18.28
C ALA A 429 1.93 -2.06 19.09
N ARG A 430 1.65 -3.27 19.59
CA ARG A 430 2.65 -4.10 20.28
C ARG A 430 3.68 -4.70 19.32
N TYR A 431 3.27 -5.10 18.13
CA TYR A 431 4.17 -5.56 17.07
C TYR A 431 5.17 -4.47 16.71
N GLU A 432 4.72 -3.23 16.47
CA GLU A 432 5.60 -2.09 16.20
C GLU A 432 6.51 -1.77 17.38
N ALA A 433 6.02 -1.87 18.62
CA ALA A 433 6.86 -1.68 19.80
C ALA A 433 7.96 -2.75 19.91
N ASN A 434 7.63 -4.02 19.64
CA ASN A 434 8.60 -5.12 19.64
C ASN A 434 9.63 -4.96 18.52
N ALA A 435 9.19 -4.50 17.34
CA ALA A 435 10.05 -4.23 16.19
C ALA A 435 11.15 -3.21 16.48
N ARG A 436 11.07 -2.43 17.58
CA ARG A 436 12.13 -1.49 17.98
C ARG A 436 13.25 -2.14 18.80
N THR A 437 13.00 -3.29 19.40
CA THR A 437 13.91 -3.90 20.39
C THR A 437 14.24 -5.36 20.10
N GLU A 438 13.63 -5.97 19.08
CA GLU A 438 13.88 -7.36 18.74
C GLU A 438 15.32 -7.56 18.26
N ARG A 439 16.04 -8.48 18.91
CA ARG A 439 17.44 -8.79 18.57
C ARG A 439 17.49 -9.82 17.45
N TRP A 440 18.37 -9.61 16.49
CA TRP A 440 18.67 -10.59 15.42
C TRP A 440 20.17 -10.56 15.07
N ASP A 441 20.66 -11.61 14.40
CA ASP A 441 22.07 -11.79 14.03
C ASP A 441 22.35 -11.51 12.53
N ASP A 442 22.91 -10.33 12.25
CA ASP A 442 23.32 -9.81 10.93
C ASP A 442 24.68 -10.37 10.47
N GLY A 443 24.98 -11.61 10.87
CA GLY A 443 26.18 -12.31 10.44
C GLY A 443 26.15 -12.61 8.93
N PRO A 444 27.30 -13.01 8.36
CA PRO A 444 27.40 -13.29 6.93
C PRO A 444 26.47 -14.43 6.45
N PRO A 445 26.18 -14.50 5.12
CA PRO A 445 25.42 -15.56 4.44
C PRO A 445 26.14 -16.92 4.47
N VAL A 446 26.40 -17.47 5.65
CA VAL A 446 27.06 -18.76 5.83
C VAL A 446 26.22 -19.64 6.74
N PRO A 447 26.37 -20.98 6.67
CA PRO A 447 25.68 -21.89 7.56
C PRO A 447 25.82 -21.45 9.01
N CYS A 448 24.73 -21.50 9.80
CA CYS A 448 24.76 -21.12 11.21
C CYS A 448 25.90 -21.80 12.00
N THR A 449 26.17 -23.07 11.68
CA THR A 449 27.21 -23.86 12.36
C THR A 449 28.62 -23.38 12.06
N ALA A 450 28.82 -22.59 11.01
CA ALA A 450 30.09 -21.98 10.65
C ALA A 450 30.30 -20.58 11.29
N ARG A 451 29.26 -19.99 11.91
CA ARG A 451 29.39 -18.71 12.63
C ARG A 451 30.13 -18.93 13.95
N THR A 452 31.32 -18.34 14.07
CA THR A 452 32.14 -18.36 15.30
C THR A 452 31.88 -17.13 16.18
N THR A 453 31.23 -16.10 15.65
CA THR A 453 30.85 -14.85 16.34
C THR A 453 29.48 -14.38 15.86
N GLU A 454 28.66 -13.85 16.77
CA GLU A 454 27.39 -13.19 16.43
C GLU A 454 27.62 -11.72 16.06
N ASN A 455 26.80 -11.18 15.16
CA ASN A 455 26.71 -9.77 14.82
C ASN A 455 25.32 -9.22 15.20
N PRO A 456 25.05 -8.99 16.50
CA PRO A 456 23.71 -8.65 16.95
C PRO A 456 23.29 -7.25 16.54
N ARG A 457 22.10 -7.13 15.94
CA ARG A 457 21.38 -5.88 15.66
C ARG A 457 20.12 -5.79 16.50
N LEU A 458 19.54 -4.60 16.57
CA LEU A 458 18.25 -4.35 17.23
C LEU A 458 17.23 -3.76 16.25
N GLY A 459 16.03 -4.33 16.30
CA GLY A 459 14.86 -3.94 15.54
C GLY A 459 14.86 -4.38 14.08
N PHE A 460 13.70 -4.30 13.44
CA PHE A 460 13.51 -4.67 12.03
C PHE A 460 13.90 -3.53 11.08
N TYR A 461 15.10 -3.00 11.29
CA TYR A 461 15.64 -1.86 10.55
C TYR A 461 16.77 -2.32 9.62
N GLY A 462 17.09 -1.45 8.67
CA GLY A 462 18.09 -1.67 7.65
C GLY A 462 17.50 -1.47 6.26
N ALA A 463 18.37 -1.04 5.34
CA ALA A 463 18.06 -0.74 3.95
C ALA A 463 17.17 -1.80 3.28
N LEU A 464 17.49 -3.07 3.46
CA LEU A 464 16.77 -4.19 2.85
C LEU A 464 15.75 -4.83 3.79
N ASN A 465 15.75 -4.48 5.08
CA ASN A 465 14.95 -5.16 6.11
C ASN A 465 13.70 -4.38 6.55
N TRP A 466 13.77 -3.04 6.49
CA TRP A 466 12.69 -2.17 6.96
C TRP A 466 11.38 -2.45 6.20
N GLY A 467 10.35 -2.81 6.96
CA GLY A 467 9.04 -3.19 6.46
C GLY A 467 8.67 -4.67 6.69
N ASP A 468 9.65 -5.53 6.96
CA ASP A 468 9.39 -6.94 7.29
C ASP A 468 9.46 -7.22 8.80
N TRP A 469 9.46 -8.50 9.18
CA TRP A 469 9.61 -8.98 10.54
C TRP A 469 10.45 -10.26 10.56
N ASN A 470 11.14 -10.52 11.67
CA ASN A 470 12.07 -11.64 11.79
C ASN A 470 11.44 -12.89 12.47
N PHE A 471 12.07 -14.04 12.29
CA PHE A 471 11.99 -15.25 13.11
C PHE A 471 13.27 -15.43 13.96
N PRO A 472 13.35 -14.80 15.14
CA PRO A 472 14.47 -15.00 16.04
C PRO A 472 14.61 -16.46 16.46
N GLY A 473 15.84 -16.99 16.40
CA GLY A 473 16.19 -18.35 16.70
C GLY A 473 15.94 -19.35 15.57
N TYR A 474 15.46 -18.91 14.39
CA TYR A 474 15.49 -19.76 13.19
C TYR A 474 16.95 -20.07 12.82
N ARG A 475 17.27 -21.33 12.55
CA ARG A 475 18.63 -21.74 12.20
C ARG A 475 18.63 -22.41 10.84
N ASP A 476 19.06 -21.66 9.84
CA ASP A 476 19.25 -22.21 8.52
C ASP A 476 20.56 -23.01 8.45
N ARG A 477 20.53 -24.13 7.72
CA ARG A 477 21.71 -24.99 7.54
C ARG A 477 22.64 -24.51 6.43
N ALA A 478 22.22 -23.57 5.61
CA ALA A 478 22.94 -23.05 4.45
C ALA A 478 23.24 -21.55 4.59
N ASP A 479 22.25 -20.74 4.98
CA ASP A 479 22.30 -19.30 4.65
C ASP A 479 22.33 -18.32 5.84
N GLY A 480 22.17 -18.78 7.09
CA GLY A 480 22.33 -17.90 8.25
C GLY A 480 21.60 -18.27 9.54
N CYS A 481 21.83 -17.43 10.56
CA CYS A 481 21.12 -17.46 11.84
C CYS A 481 20.13 -16.32 11.88
N ASP A 482 18.91 -16.65 12.32
CA ASP A 482 17.70 -15.86 12.13
C ASP A 482 17.24 -15.81 10.67
N ALA A 483 15.92 -15.70 10.47
CA ALA A 483 15.33 -15.65 9.14
C ALA A 483 14.32 -14.53 9.08
N TRP A 484 14.22 -13.91 7.93
CA TRP A 484 13.19 -12.94 7.65
C TRP A 484 11.88 -13.64 7.32
N GLY A 485 10.78 -13.01 7.74
CA GLY A 485 9.44 -13.54 7.60
C GLY A 485 8.93 -13.45 6.18
N ASN A 486 9.51 -12.53 5.41
CA ASN A 486 9.08 -12.11 4.08
C ASN A 486 7.56 -11.92 4.09
N LEU A 487 6.98 -11.23 5.08
CA LEU A 487 5.53 -11.05 5.23
C LEU A 487 4.64 -12.31 5.15
N GLU A 488 5.13 -13.49 5.57
CA GLU A 488 4.38 -14.74 5.56
C GLU A 488 2.94 -14.59 6.08
N TYR A 489 1.96 -15.09 5.32
CA TYR A 489 0.50 -14.91 5.50
C TYR A 489 -0.06 -13.56 5.06
N ASP A 490 0.70 -12.81 4.27
CA ASP A 490 0.28 -11.54 3.67
C ASP A 490 -0.08 -10.51 4.75
N LEU A 491 0.91 -10.16 5.59
CA LEU A 491 0.72 -9.14 6.62
C LEU A 491 0.25 -7.81 6.01
N SER A 492 0.71 -7.48 4.80
CA SER A 492 0.27 -6.29 4.07
C SER A 492 -1.24 -6.27 3.81
N GLN A 493 -1.88 -7.42 3.55
CA GLN A 493 -3.34 -7.50 3.43
C GLN A 493 -4.03 -7.17 4.76
N VAL A 494 -3.52 -7.68 5.89
CA VAL A 494 -4.10 -7.41 7.21
C VAL A 494 -4.02 -5.93 7.56
N LEU A 495 -2.87 -5.29 7.31
CA LEU A 495 -2.65 -3.87 7.58
C LEU A 495 -3.52 -3.00 6.66
N GLY A 496 -3.60 -3.32 5.37
CA GLY A 496 -4.45 -2.61 4.40
C GLY A 496 -5.94 -2.66 4.75
N LEU A 497 -6.43 -3.84 5.13
CA LEU A 497 -7.82 -4.00 5.59
C LEU A 497 -8.09 -3.30 6.93
N GLY A 498 -7.11 -3.30 7.85
CA GLY A 498 -7.19 -2.57 9.11
C GLY A 498 -7.31 -1.06 8.90
N TRP A 499 -6.53 -0.50 7.97
CA TRP A 499 -6.66 0.91 7.57
C TRP A 499 -8.01 1.19 6.90
N ALA A 500 -8.43 0.37 5.93
CA ALA A 500 -9.73 0.54 5.27
C ALA A 500 -10.92 0.47 6.24
N ALA A 501 -10.82 -0.34 7.31
CA ALA A 501 -11.86 -0.49 8.31
C ALA A 501 -11.91 0.66 9.33
N THR A 502 -10.76 1.26 9.66
CA THR A 502 -10.65 2.17 10.83
C THR A 502 -10.26 3.60 10.46
N GLY A 503 -9.63 3.83 9.31
CA GLY A 503 -8.97 5.08 8.96
C GLY A 503 -7.72 5.39 9.80
N SER A 504 -7.33 4.52 10.73
CA SER A 504 -6.23 4.81 11.68
C SER A 504 -4.87 4.76 11.01
N ARG A 505 -4.05 5.80 11.26
CA ARG A 505 -2.66 5.87 10.78
C ARG A 505 -1.76 4.75 11.33
N LEU A 506 -2.11 4.13 12.46
CA LEU A 506 -1.40 2.96 12.99
C LEU A 506 -1.21 1.87 11.92
N PHE A 507 -2.28 1.55 11.19
CA PHE A 507 -2.21 0.52 10.16
C PHE A 507 -1.49 1.01 8.89
N TRP A 508 -1.64 2.28 8.57
CA TRP A 508 -1.05 2.89 7.38
C TRP A 508 0.48 2.99 7.49
N GLU A 509 1.00 3.43 8.63
CA GLU A 509 2.45 3.57 8.84
C GLU A 509 3.17 2.22 8.82
N ALA A 510 2.50 1.12 9.21
CA ALA A 510 3.02 -0.24 9.06
C ALA A 510 2.83 -0.79 7.63
N LEU A 511 1.71 -0.47 6.97
CA LEU A 511 1.38 -0.96 5.62
C LEU A 511 2.37 -0.49 4.56
N VAL A 512 2.68 0.81 4.54
CA VAL A 512 3.51 1.42 3.50
C VAL A 512 4.90 0.77 3.40
N PRO A 513 5.69 0.65 4.48
CA PRO A 513 6.98 0.00 4.40
C PRO A 513 6.85 -1.50 4.11
N ALA A 514 5.87 -2.20 4.68
CA ALA A 514 5.65 -3.62 4.40
C ALA A 514 5.38 -3.90 2.91
N ALA A 515 4.42 -3.18 2.29
CA ALA A 515 4.10 -3.39 0.88
C ALA A 515 5.26 -3.02 -0.06
N ARG A 516 6.07 -2.02 0.31
CA ARG A 516 7.27 -1.64 -0.45
C ARG A 516 8.40 -2.65 -0.31
N HIS A 517 8.67 -3.10 0.92
CA HIS A 517 9.62 -4.16 1.17
C HIS A 517 9.28 -5.40 0.34
N TYR A 518 8.04 -5.87 0.44
CA TYR A 518 7.64 -7.11 -0.20
C TYR A 518 7.74 -7.07 -1.73
N ARG A 519 7.28 -5.99 -2.37
CA ARG A 519 7.36 -5.89 -3.83
C ARG A 519 8.78 -5.67 -4.34
N ASP A 520 9.66 -5.08 -3.54
CA ASP A 520 11.01 -4.70 -3.97
C ASP A 520 12.02 -5.79 -3.62
N VAL A 521 12.10 -6.18 -2.34
CA VAL A 521 13.17 -7.02 -1.78
C VAL A 521 12.80 -8.51 -1.85
N ASP A 522 11.57 -8.87 -1.49
CA ASP A 522 11.15 -10.27 -1.38
C ASP A 522 10.68 -10.88 -2.71
N VAL A 523 10.66 -10.13 -3.82
CA VAL A 523 10.28 -10.62 -5.16
C VAL A 523 11.51 -10.69 -6.05
N ALA A 524 11.67 -11.81 -6.75
CA ALA A 524 12.73 -11.99 -7.73
C ALA A 524 12.40 -11.24 -9.03
N HIS A 525 12.99 -10.06 -9.24
CA HIS A 525 12.85 -9.28 -10.48
C HIS A 525 13.80 -9.75 -11.58
N HIS A 526 14.85 -10.49 -11.20
CA HIS A 526 15.84 -11.09 -12.09
C HIS A 526 16.34 -12.41 -11.49
N ALA A 527 16.59 -13.40 -12.34
CA ALA A 527 17.11 -14.70 -11.93
C ALA A 527 17.82 -15.34 -13.13
N PRO A 528 19.08 -15.01 -13.40
CA PRO A 528 19.74 -15.32 -14.67
C PRO A 528 19.92 -16.82 -14.89
N HIS A 529 20.16 -17.57 -13.81
CA HIS A 529 20.29 -19.02 -13.84
C HIS A 529 18.95 -19.77 -13.71
N HIS A 530 17.88 -19.06 -13.36
CA HIS A 530 16.54 -19.60 -13.18
C HIS A 530 15.45 -18.63 -13.67
N PRO A 531 15.36 -18.36 -14.99
CA PRO A 531 14.40 -17.38 -15.50
C PRO A 531 12.94 -17.67 -15.14
N GLU A 532 12.61 -18.94 -14.86
CA GLU A 532 11.30 -19.37 -14.39
C GLU A 532 10.95 -18.89 -12.97
N TRP A 533 11.90 -18.30 -12.25
CA TRP A 533 11.69 -17.71 -10.92
C TRP A 533 11.30 -16.24 -10.96
N VAL A 534 11.53 -15.56 -12.08
CA VAL A 534 11.20 -14.15 -12.17
C VAL A 534 9.72 -13.94 -11.91
N GLY A 535 9.42 -13.05 -10.97
CA GLY A 535 8.09 -12.77 -10.46
C GLY A 535 7.71 -13.57 -9.22
N PHE A 536 8.36 -14.68 -8.90
CA PHE A 536 8.12 -15.34 -7.61
C PHE A 536 8.62 -14.50 -6.46
N ASN A 537 7.91 -14.58 -5.35
CA ASN A 537 8.45 -14.12 -4.08
C ASN A 537 9.23 -15.22 -3.36
N HIS A 538 10.13 -14.81 -2.48
CA HIS A 538 10.89 -15.67 -1.61
C HIS A 538 10.05 -16.07 -0.39
N PRO A 539 10.06 -17.35 0.02
CA PRO A 539 9.54 -17.76 1.32
C PRO A 539 10.44 -17.20 2.44
N HIS A 540 10.01 -17.31 3.70
CA HIS A 540 10.87 -16.96 4.83
C HIS A 540 12.25 -17.63 4.70
N THR A 541 13.30 -16.83 4.74
CA THR A 541 14.68 -17.28 4.54
C THR A 541 15.66 -16.34 5.23
N ALA A 542 16.91 -16.77 5.39
CA ALA A 542 17.96 -15.83 5.78
C ALA A 542 18.12 -14.78 4.67
N LEU A 543 18.36 -13.51 5.01
CA LEU A 543 18.67 -12.42 4.06
C LEU A 543 17.62 -12.05 2.99
N HIS A 544 16.33 -12.38 3.19
CA HIS A 544 15.21 -12.09 2.26
C HIS A 544 15.25 -12.80 0.90
N PHE A 545 16.41 -12.93 0.28
CA PHE A 545 16.66 -13.49 -1.03
C PHE A 545 17.89 -14.41 -0.96
N THR A 546 17.71 -15.73 -0.88
CA THR A 546 18.83 -16.68 -0.98
C THR A 546 18.58 -17.72 -2.06
N PHE A 547 19.57 -17.89 -2.93
CA PHE A 547 19.54 -18.86 -4.03
C PHE A 547 20.52 -20.02 -3.84
N GLY A 548 21.32 -20.03 -2.76
CA GLY A 548 22.29 -21.08 -2.43
C GLY A 548 21.69 -22.47 -2.11
N LYS A 549 20.37 -22.59 -1.99
CA LYS A 549 19.67 -23.87 -1.78
C LYS A 549 19.29 -24.52 -3.11
N PRO A 550 19.08 -25.86 -3.16
CA PRO A 550 18.49 -26.51 -4.31
C PRO A 550 17.19 -25.83 -4.68
N ALA A 551 17.30 -25.11 -5.78
CA ALA A 551 16.31 -24.35 -6.50
C ALA A 551 14.89 -24.93 -6.43
N ASN A 552 14.06 -24.48 -5.50
CA ASN A 552 12.65 -24.89 -5.42
C ASN A 552 11.72 -23.69 -5.33
N VAL A 553 10.88 -23.54 -6.34
CA VAL A 553 9.71 -22.66 -6.31
C VAL A 553 8.75 -23.13 -5.21
N ASP A 554 8.57 -22.34 -4.15
CA ASP A 554 7.61 -22.66 -3.09
C ASP A 554 6.24 -22.04 -3.33
N LEU A 555 5.35 -22.83 -3.90
CA LEU A 555 3.94 -22.48 -4.12
C LEU A 555 3.15 -22.27 -2.81
N GLY A 556 3.71 -22.60 -1.64
CA GLY A 556 3.05 -22.56 -0.35
C GLY A 556 3.23 -21.24 0.41
N HIS A 557 3.91 -20.26 -0.18
CA HIS A 557 4.25 -18.98 0.42
C HIS A 557 4.14 -17.85 -0.61
N THR A 558 2.99 -17.70 -1.27
CA THR A 558 2.80 -16.67 -2.31
C THR A 558 1.64 -15.75 -1.98
N TRP A 559 1.86 -14.43 -2.01
CA TRP A 559 0.89 -13.43 -1.56
C TRP A 559 0.73 -12.32 -2.61
N THR A 560 -0.51 -11.98 -2.97
CA THR A 560 -0.78 -10.87 -3.90
C THR A 560 -1.86 -9.93 -3.39
N GLU A 561 -2.65 -10.34 -2.40
CA GLU A 561 -3.82 -9.56 -1.98
C GLU A 561 -3.42 -8.26 -1.34
N GLY A 562 -2.42 -8.27 -0.46
CA GLY A 562 -1.95 -7.06 0.21
C GLY A 562 -1.30 -6.06 -0.74
N LEU A 563 -0.56 -6.52 -1.76
CA LEU A 563 -0.06 -5.67 -2.84
C LEU A 563 -1.20 -5.03 -3.64
N LEU A 564 -2.24 -5.81 -3.97
CA LEU A 564 -3.41 -5.31 -4.69
C LEU A 564 -4.26 -4.36 -3.82
N THR A 565 -4.38 -4.61 -2.52
CA THR A 565 -5.02 -3.69 -1.57
C THR A 565 -4.21 -2.40 -1.47
N TYR A 566 -2.89 -2.47 -1.43
CA TYR A 566 -2.03 -1.29 -1.46
C TYR A 566 -2.21 -0.50 -2.77
N TYR A 567 -2.17 -1.17 -3.93
CA TYR A 567 -2.48 -0.55 -5.23
C TYR A 567 -3.85 0.14 -5.22
N ARG A 568 -4.89 -0.56 -4.76
CA ARG A 568 -6.25 -0.03 -4.71
C ARG A 568 -6.38 1.18 -3.82
N LEU A 569 -5.69 1.22 -2.69
CA LEU A 569 -5.82 2.33 -1.74
C LEU A 569 -4.89 3.51 -2.05
N THR A 570 -3.86 3.33 -2.88
CA THR A 570 -2.83 4.35 -3.12
C THR A 570 -2.66 4.77 -4.59
N GLY A 571 -3.10 3.92 -5.53
CA GLY A 571 -2.85 4.06 -6.95
C GLY A 571 -1.42 3.71 -7.39
N GLU A 572 -0.59 3.16 -6.51
CA GLU A 572 0.82 2.85 -6.76
C GLU A 572 0.96 1.59 -7.66
N THR A 573 1.48 1.79 -8.87
CA THR A 573 1.43 0.78 -9.95
C THR A 573 2.45 -0.33 -9.80
N ARG A 574 3.61 -0.11 -9.16
CA ARG A 574 4.64 -1.15 -8.95
C ARG A 574 4.13 -2.31 -8.09
N ALA A 575 3.24 -2.04 -7.13
CA ALA A 575 2.58 -3.10 -6.37
C ALA A 575 1.67 -3.97 -7.25
N LEU A 576 0.96 -3.37 -8.23
CA LEU A 576 0.18 -4.13 -9.21
C LEU A 576 1.09 -4.94 -10.15
N GLU A 577 2.21 -4.36 -10.58
CA GLU A 577 3.21 -5.04 -11.43
C GLU A 577 3.82 -6.24 -10.72
N ALA A 578 4.23 -6.10 -9.47
CA ALA A 578 4.73 -7.21 -8.65
C ALA A 578 3.66 -8.30 -8.45
N ALA A 579 2.41 -7.94 -8.14
CA ALA A 579 1.32 -8.89 -8.02
C ALA A 579 1.05 -9.66 -9.33
N ARG A 580 1.10 -8.97 -10.48
CA ARG A 580 1.01 -9.60 -11.81
C ARG A 580 2.20 -10.52 -12.08
N GLY A 581 3.41 -10.11 -11.72
CA GLY A 581 4.62 -10.92 -11.82
C GLY A 581 4.48 -12.25 -11.07
N ILE A 582 4.05 -12.21 -9.80
CA ILE A 582 3.78 -13.40 -8.99
C ILE A 582 2.72 -14.29 -9.64
N ALA A 583 1.63 -13.70 -10.12
CA ALA A 583 0.58 -14.47 -10.77
C ALA A 583 1.04 -15.11 -12.09
N ASP A 584 1.83 -14.41 -12.90
CA ASP A 584 2.38 -14.96 -14.14
C ASP A 584 3.36 -16.11 -13.86
N ALA A 585 4.20 -15.95 -12.85
CA ALA A 585 5.13 -16.98 -12.40
C ALA A 585 4.38 -18.23 -11.88
N LEU A 586 3.24 -18.08 -11.21
CA LEU A 586 2.44 -19.20 -10.66
C LEU A 586 1.76 -20.08 -11.73
N ARG A 587 1.33 -19.51 -12.86
CA ARG A 587 0.45 -20.17 -13.84
C ARG A 587 0.88 -21.59 -14.27
N PRO A 588 2.16 -21.89 -14.58
CA PRO A 588 2.56 -23.19 -15.10
C PRO A 588 2.78 -24.28 -14.03
N HIS A 589 2.56 -24.02 -12.73
CA HIS A 589 3.07 -24.89 -11.66
C HIS A 589 2.02 -25.72 -10.90
N ALA A 590 0.75 -25.76 -11.32
CA ALA A 590 -0.29 -26.51 -10.61
C ALA A 590 0.06 -27.99 -10.37
N ALA A 591 0.70 -28.64 -11.35
CA ALA A 591 1.12 -30.05 -11.24
C ALA A 591 2.23 -30.30 -10.20
N ARG A 592 2.98 -29.26 -9.79
CA ARG A 592 4.06 -29.36 -8.79
C ARG A 592 3.55 -29.27 -7.34
N ALA A 593 2.26 -29.04 -7.14
CA ALA A 593 1.69 -28.86 -5.81
C ALA A 593 1.57 -30.19 -5.04
N ASP A 594 2.52 -30.43 -4.14
CA ASP A 594 2.63 -31.68 -3.37
C ASP A 594 1.75 -31.73 -2.11
N ASN A 595 1.28 -30.58 -1.59
CA ASN A 595 0.51 -30.49 -0.34
C ASN A 595 -0.67 -29.48 -0.44
N PRO A 596 -1.64 -29.48 0.50
CA PRO A 596 -2.84 -28.66 0.38
C PRO A 596 -2.60 -27.15 0.26
N ARG A 597 -1.62 -26.58 1.00
CA ARG A 597 -1.35 -25.12 0.92
C ARG A 597 -0.71 -24.70 -0.40
N LYS A 598 0.07 -25.59 -1.04
CA LYS A 598 0.66 -25.36 -2.38
C LYS A 598 -0.39 -25.37 -3.49
N LEU A 599 -1.64 -25.71 -3.18
CA LEU A 599 -2.80 -25.50 -4.05
C LEU A 599 -3.61 -24.28 -3.60
N GLY A 600 -3.84 -24.14 -2.29
CA GLY A 600 -4.64 -23.07 -1.70
C GLY A 600 -4.10 -21.66 -1.97
N TRP A 601 -2.83 -21.41 -1.65
CA TRP A 601 -2.23 -20.08 -1.83
C TRP A 601 -2.20 -19.60 -3.29
N PRO A 602 -1.82 -20.44 -4.28
CA PRO A 602 -1.90 -20.05 -5.68
C PRO A 602 -3.31 -19.71 -6.14
N MET A 603 -4.33 -20.47 -5.72
CA MET A 603 -5.73 -20.15 -6.03
C MET A 603 -6.12 -18.76 -5.51
N ILE A 604 -5.78 -18.44 -4.26
CA ILE A 604 -6.05 -17.14 -3.66
C ILE A 604 -5.34 -16.04 -4.45
N ALA A 605 -4.05 -16.22 -4.71
CA ALA A 605 -3.22 -15.22 -5.37
C ALA A 605 -3.69 -14.92 -6.81
N LEU A 606 -3.97 -15.97 -7.58
CA LEU A 606 -4.44 -15.88 -8.97
C LEU A 606 -5.83 -15.28 -9.08
N VAL A 607 -6.77 -15.65 -8.19
CA VAL A 607 -8.11 -15.07 -8.17
C VAL A 607 -8.06 -13.59 -7.78
N ALA A 608 -7.21 -13.20 -6.85
CA ALA A 608 -7.05 -11.80 -6.48
C ALA A 608 -6.53 -10.95 -7.65
N VAL A 609 -5.54 -11.43 -8.40
CA VAL A 609 -5.04 -10.72 -9.59
C VAL A 609 -6.08 -10.72 -10.70
N TYR A 610 -6.82 -11.81 -10.93
CA TYR A 610 -7.97 -11.82 -11.84
C TYR A 610 -9.01 -10.75 -11.45
N ASP A 611 -9.35 -10.65 -10.17
CA ASP A 611 -10.32 -9.68 -9.66
C ASP A 611 -9.88 -8.23 -9.92
N ALA A 612 -8.59 -7.93 -9.75
CA ALA A 612 -8.05 -6.59 -9.97
C ALA A 612 -7.86 -6.22 -11.45
N THR A 613 -7.54 -7.20 -12.30
CA THR A 613 -7.10 -6.95 -13.70
C THR A 613 -8.15 -7.32 -14.75
N GLY A 614 -9.08 -8.21 -14.44
CA GLY A 614 -10.00 -8.83 -15.40
C GLY A 614 -9.34 -9.83 -16.35
N GLU A 615 -8.05 -10.15 -16.18
CA GLU A 615 -7.30 -11.01 -17.10
C GLU A 615 -7.63 -12.49 -16.86
N ARG A 616 -8.45 -13.06 -17.77
CA ARG A 616 -8.97 -14.43 -17.65
C ARG A 616 -7.91 -15.53 -17.49
N ARG A 617 -6.69 -15.31 -18.00
CA ARG A 617 -5.56 -16.25 -17.87
C ARG A 617 -5.24 -16.62 -16.43
N TYR A 618 -5.46 -15.70 -15.48
CA TYR A 618 -5.24 -15.96 -14.06
C TYR A 618 -6.37 -16.81 -13.46
N LEU A 619 -7.63 -16.56 -13.83
CA LEU A 619 -8.77 -17.38 -13.41
C LEU A 619 -8.66 -18.81 -13.95
N GLU A 620 -8.25 -18.97 -15.21
CA GLU A 620 -8.06 -20.28 -15.84
C GLU A 620 -6.96 -21.09 -15.16
N ALA A 621 -5.86 -20.44 -14.77
CA ALA A 621 -4.84 -21.07 -13.94
C ALA A 621 -5.39 -21.44 -12.56
N ALA A 622 -6.13 -20.56 -11.89
CA ALA A 622 -6.73 -20.86 -10.59
C ALA A 622 -7.68 -22.08 -10.64
N ARG A 623 -8.45 -22.23 -11.72
CA ARG A 623 -9.28 -23.42 -11.98
C ARG A 623 -8.44 -24.69 -12.11
N THR A 624 -7.29 -24.62 -12.79
CA THR A 624 -6.37 -25.77 -12.89
C THR A 624 -5.88 -26.24 -11.52
N TYR A 625 -5.58 -25.30 -10.61
CA TYR A 625 -5.25 -25.62 -9.21
C TYR A 625 -6.45 -26.21 -8.45
N ALA A 626 -7.66 -25.68 -8.65
CA ALA A 626 -8.88 -26.19 -8.03
C ALA A 626 -9.20 -27.62 -8.48
N ASP A 627 -9.10 -27.91 -9.78
CA ASP A 627 -9.33 -29.25 -10.33
C ASP A 627 -8.34 -30.26 -9.74
N ALA A 628 -7.07 -29.86 -9.57
CA ALA A 628 -6.06 -30.69 -8.91
C ALA A 628 -6.41 -30.93 -7.43
N ALA A 629 -6.92 -29.92 -6.73
CA ALA A 629 -7.37 -30.03 -5.35
C ALA A 629 -8.53 -31.03 -5.19
N LEU A 630 -9.57 -30.90 -6.01
CA LEU A 630 -10.76 -31.76 -5.96
C LEU A 630 -10.41 -33.23 -6.24
N ARG A 631 -9.46 -33.50 -7.14
CA ARG A 631 -8.97 -34.87 -7.41
C ARG A 631 -8.15 -35.45 -6.26
N LYS A 632 -7.29 -34.63 -5.64
CA LYS A 632 -6.27 -35.10 -4.70
C LYS A 632 -6.76 -35.20 -3.25
N TYR A 633 -7.68 -34.35 -2.84
CA TYR A 633 -8.07 -34.21 -1.42
C TYR A 633 -9.55 -34.40 -1.18
N ARG A 634 -9.87 -35.26 -0.21
CA ARG A 634 -11.24 -35.40 0.31
C ARG A 634 -11.65 -34.14 1.09
N PRO A 635 -12.93 -33.75 1.06
CA PRO A 635 -13.46 -32.60 1.80
C PRO A 635 -13.55 -32.87 3.30
N SER A 636 -12.40 -32.95 3.97
CA SER A 636 -12.33 -33.20 5.41
C SER A 636 -11.14 -32.51 6.07
N PRO A 637 -11.31 -31.92 7.26
CA PRO A 637 -10.18 -31.50 8.09
C PRO A 637 -9.35 -32.69 8.63
N ALA A 638 -9.88 -33.92 8.54
CA ALA A 638 -9.25 -35.13 9.07
C ALA A 638 -8.01 -35.60 8.30
N ALA A 639 -7.64 -34.96 7.19
CA ALA A 639 -6.30 -35.12 6.59
C ALA A 639 -5.17 -34.55 7.49
N ALA A 640 -5.51 -34.10 8.70
CA ALA A 640 -4.69 -33.84 9.89
C ALA A 640 -3.67 -32.69 9.80
N ASP A 641 -3.73 -31.89 8.73
CA ASP A 641 -2.93 -30.68 8.59
C ASP A 641 -3.82 -29.45 8.43
N TRP A 642 -3.54 -28.40 9.20
CA TRP A 642 -4.20 -27.09 9.13
C TRP A 642 -4.16 -26.50 7.71
N LYS A 643 -3.23 -26.96 6.86
CA LYS A 643 -3.13 -26.61 5.44
C LYS A 643 -4.42 -26.92 4.66
N MET A 644 -5.24 -27.87 5.11
CA MET A 644 -6.55 -28.14 4.52
C MET A 644 -7.50 -26.93 4.61
N GLY A 645 -7.38 -26.11 5.65
CA GLY A 645 -8.12 -24.86 5.76
C GLY A 645 -7.74 -23.85 4.68
N ILE A 646 -6.45 -23.77 4.33
CA ILE A 646 -5.94 -22.89 3.26
C ILE A 646 -6.39 -23.40 1.89
N LEU A 647 -6.38 -24.73 1.69
CA LEU A 647 -6.96 -25.34 0.49
C LEU A 647 -8.43 -24.96 0.32
N ALA A 648 -9.21 -25.06 1.41
CA ALA A 648 -10.62 -24.70 1.42
C ALA A 648 -10.84 -23.19 1.16
N ASP A 649 -9.97 -22.31 1.67
CA ASP A 649 -10.02 -20.86 1.38
C ASP A 649 -9.73 -20.57 -0.11
N GLY A 650 -8.74 -21.25 -0.70
CA GLY A 650 -8.47 -21.16 -2.14
C GLY A 650 -9.63 -21.65 -3.00
N LEU A 651 -10.25 -22.78 -2.64
CA LEU A 651 -11.46 -23.27 -3.29
C LEU A 651 -12.63 -22.28 -3.13
N ALA A 652 -12.80 -21.66 -1.96
CA ALA A 652 -13.80 -20.62 -1.75
C ALA A 652 -13.57 -19.40 -2.65
N ALA A 653 -12.32 -18.98 -2.85
CA ALA A 653 -11.96 -17.91 -3.78
C ALA A 653 -12.33 -18.26 -5.23
N VAL A 654 -12.00 -19.48 -5.69
CA VAL A 654 -12.35 -19.93 -7.05
C VAL A 654 -13.87 -20.05 -7.21
N HIS A 655 -14.59 -20.60 -6.23
CA HIS A 655 -16.06 -20.67 -6.27
C HIS A 655 -16.68 -19.26 -6.32
N ALA A 656 -16.17 -18.29 -5.55
CA ALA A 656 -16.65 -16.91 -5.61
C ALA A 656 -16.50 -16.28 -7.01
N ALA A 657 -15.45 -16.64 -7.74
CA ALA A 657 -15.19 -16.14 -9.09
C ALA A 657 -15.95 -16.91 -10.20
N THR A 658 -16.43 -18.12 -9.93
CA THR A 658 -16.90 -19.05 -10.99
C THR A 658 -18.31 -19.58 -10.80
N GLY A 659 -18.81 -19.67 -9.56
CA GLY A 659 -20.06 -20.36 -9.23
C GLY A 659 -20.02 -21.87 -9.41
N ASP A 660 -18.85 -22.50 -9.42
CA ASP A 660 -18.69 -23.95 -9.65
C ASP A 660 -19.34 -24.82 -8.55
N ASP A 661 -20.39 -25.57 -8.92
CA ASP A 661 -21.16 -26.39 -7.99
C ASP A 661 -20.38 -27.57 -7.38
N ASP A 662 -19.36 -28.11 -8.07
CA ASP A 662 -18.52 -29.18 -7.51
C ASP A 662 -17.68 -28.63 -6.35
N ILE A 663 -17.09 -27.45 -6.54
CA ILE A 663 -16.37 -26.75 -5.48
C ILE A 663 -17.31 -26.43 -4.31
N ARG A 664 -18.52 -25.95 -4.59
CA ARG A 664 -19.53 -25.68 -3.55
C ARG A 664 -19.85 -26.93 -2.73
N ARG A 665 -20.12 -28.07 -3.39
CA ARG A 665 -20.39 -29.35 -2.72
C ARG A 665 -19.21 -29.80 -1.85
N TRP A 666 -17.99 -29.64 -2.36
CA TRP A 666 -16.77 -29.96 -1.61
C TRP A 666 -16.67 -29.10 -0.34
N LEU A 667 -16.86 -27.78 -0.46
CA LEU A 667 -16.78 -26.83 0.66
C LEU A 667 -17.84 -27.07 1.73
N VAL A 668 -19.09 -27.33 1.33
CA VAL A 668 -20.19 -27.67 2.25
C VAL A 668 -19.87 -28.96 3.01
N THR A 669 -19.40 -30.00 2.31
CA THR A 669 -19.01 -31.27 2.94
C THR A 669 -17.86 -31.08 3.94
N TYR A 670 -16.86 -30.27 3.56
CA TYR A 670 -15.73 -29.92 4.43
C TYR A 670 -16.19 -29.21 5.71
N ALA A 671 -17.02 -28.17 5.56
CA ALA A 671 -17.54 -27.37 6.67
C ALA A 671 -18.45 -28.21 7.59
N ASP A 672 -19.30 -29.05 7.04
CA ASP A 672 -20.16 -29.94 7.82
C ASP A 672 -19.34 -30.95 8.62
N THR A 673 -18.29 -31.51 8.00
CA THR A 673 -17.36 -32.40 8.69
C THR A 673 -16.64 -31.67 9.82
N LEU A 674 -16.18 -30.44 9.59
CA LEU A 674 -15.55 -29.58 10.61
C LEU A 674 -16.47 -29.35 11.81
N LEU A 675 -17.74 -29.05 11.57
CA LEU A 675 -18.71 -28.74 12.62
C LEU A 675 -19.28 -29.98 13.32
N ALA A 676 -19.23 -31.16 12.69
CA ALA A 676 -19.69 -32.41 13.28
C ALA A 676 -18.76 -32.96 14.38
N SER A 677 -17.53 -32.44 14.51
CA SER A 677 -16.62 -32.82 15.61
C SER A 677 -16.02 -31.59 16.30
N PRO A 678 -16.82 -30.83 17.08
CA PRO A 678 -16.34 -29.65 17.79
C PRO A 678 -15.12 -29.96 18.67
N GLY A 679 -14.11 -29.08 18.65
CA GLY A 679 -12.90 -29.21 19.47
C GLY A 679 -11.84 -30.18 18.93
N ARG A 680 -12.17 -31.03 17.94
CA ARG A 680 -11.20 -31.95 17.33
C ARG A 680 -10.10 -31.23 16.54
N TRP A 681 -10.43 -30.08 15.94
CA TRP A 681 -9.53 -29.30 15.10
C TRP A 681 -9.40 -27.88 15.65
N PRO A 682 -8.45 -27.63 16.57
CA PRO A 682 -8.39 -26.38 17.33
C PRO A 682 -7.77 -25.20 16.55
N ASP A 683 -7.12 -25.46 15.41
CA ASP A 683 -6.49 -24.39 14.62
C ASP A 683 -7.55 -23.55 13.88
N ALA A 684 -7.51 -22.23 14.08
CA ALA A 684 -8.49 -21.33 13.49
C ALA A 684 -8.51 -21.35 11.94
N ARG A 685 -7.41 -21.77 11.30
CA ARG A 685 -7.34 -21.83 9.82
C ARG A 685 -8.29 -22.85 9.22
N TYR A 686 -8.71 -23.87 9.95
CA TYR A 686 -9.75 -24.79 9.47
C TYR A 686 -11.09 -24.07 9.20
N ALA A 687 -11.34 -22.96 9.90
CA ALA A 687 -12.58 -22.20 9.78
C ALA A 687 -12.61 -21.19 8.62
N LEU A 688 -11.50 -20.98 7.89
CA LEU A 688 -11.41 -19.95 6.83
C LEU A 688 -12.60 -19.91 5.85
N PRO A 689 -13.15 -21.03 5.34
CA PRO A 689 -14.28 -20.97 4.41
C PRO A 689 -15.64 -20.64 5.08
N LEU A 690 -15.76 -20.66 6.40
CA LEU A 690 -17.06 -20.59 7.09
C LEU A 690 -17.76 -19.24 6.90
N GLY A 691 -17.02 -18.13 6.97
CA GLY A 691 -17.60 -16.80 6.74
C GLY A 691 -18.16 -16.68 5.32
N TYR A 692 -17.38 -17.14 4.33
CA TYR A 692 -17.81 -17.21 2.95
C TYR A 692 -19.04 -18.10 2.74
N LEU A 693 -19.03 -19.33 3.27
CA LEU A 693 -20.14 -20.27 3.13
C LEU A 693 -21.41 -19.76 3.81
N ALA A 694 -21.30 -19.13 4.98
CA ALA A 694 -22.43 -18.50 5.63
C ALA A 694 -23.10 -17.46 4.72
N ALA A 695 -22.30 -16.56 4.12
CA ALA A 695 -22.79 -15.55 3.20
C ALA A 695 -23.37 -16.16 1.90
N ALA A 696 -22.73 -17.19 1.34
CA ALA A 696 -23.11 -17.80 0.08
C ALA A 696 -24.33 -18.75 0.20
N THR A 697 -24.59 -19.32 1.38
CA THR A 697 -25.65 -20.33 1.58
C THR A 697 -26.78 -19.88 2.50
N GLY A 698 -26.57 -18.84 3.31
CA GLY A 698 -27.52 -18.40 4.34
C GLY A 698 -27.64 -19.35 5.55
N VAL A 699 -26.76 -20.36 5.66
CA VAL A 699 -26.83 -21.38 6.71
C VAL A 699 -26.30 -20.82 8.03
N ALA A 700 -27.21 -20.64 9.00
CA ALA A 700 -26.93 -19.99 10.29
C ALA A 700 -25.83 -20.66 11.12
N ARG A 701 -25.66 -21.99 11.03
CA ARG A 701 -24.60 -22.71 11.79
C ARG A 701 -23.19 -22.33 11.34
N TYR A 702 -22.99 -22.02 10.05
CA TYR A 702 -21.69 -21.56 9.55
C TYR A 702 -21.40 -20.16 10.06
N GLU A 703 -22.39 -19.27 10.08
CA GLU A 703 -22.27 -17.93 10.65
C GLU A 703 -21.90 -17.98 12.13
N ALA A 704 -22.67 -18.76 12.92
CA ALA A 704 -22.43 -18.90 14.35
C ALA A 704 -21.02 -19.42 14.64
N ALA A 705 -20.55 -20.40 13.87
CA ALA A 705 -19.20 -20.95 14.00
C ALA A 705 -18.12 -19.93 13.60
N ALA A 706 -18.30 -19.20 12.48
CA ALA A 706 -17.37 -18.16 12.05
C ALA A 706 -17.21 -17.06 13.11
N LEU A 707 -18.34 -16.57 13.66
CA LEU A 707 -18.35 -15.58 14.74
C LEU A 707 -17.70 -16.12 16.02
N ALA A 708 -17.94 -17.40 16.37
CA ALA A 708 -17.33 -18.02 17.54
C ALA A 708 -15.81 -18.12 17.41
N VAL A 709 -15.31 -18.54 16.24
CA VAL A 709 -13.86 -18.59 15.99
C VAL A 709 -13.27 -17.19 16.01
N ALA A 710 -13.89 -16.21 15.34
CA ALA A 710 -13.41 -14.82 15.32
C ALA A 710 -13.31 -14.21 16.73
N ARG A 711 -14.31 -14.43 17.59
CA ARG A 711 -14.26 -14.01 19.01
C ARG A 711 -13.16 -14.70 19.82
N GLY A 712 -12.83 -15.95 19.48
CA GLY A 712 -11.81 -16.75 20.14
C GLY A 712 -10.38 -16.52 19.63
N LEU A 713 -10.18 -15.69 18.61
CA LEU A 713 -8.86 -15.46 18.02
C LEU A 713 -7.92 -14.79 19.04
N LYS A 714 -6.79 -15.43 19.29
CA LYS A 714 -5.67 -14.84 20.01
C LYS A 714 -4.72 -14.21 18.99
N ILE A 715 -4.74 -12.88 18.89
CA ILE A 715 -3.86 -12.15 17.97
C ILE A 715 -2.51 -11.93 18.66
N GLY A 716 -1.49 -12.64 18.20
CA GLY A 716 -0.13 -12.52 18.73
C GLY A 716 0.55 -11.23 18.28
N VAL A 717 1.67 -10.90 18.94
CA VAL A 717 2.45 -9.67 18.72
C VAL A 717 3.69 -9.87 17.85
N ARG A 718 3.89 -11.10 17.35
CA ARG A 718 4.94 -11.43 16.37
C ARG A 718 4.33 -11.43 14.97
N GLY A 719 5.09 -11.01 13.96
CA GLY A 719 4.60 -10.80 12.59
C GLY A 719 3.77 -11.98 12.04
N LYS A 720 4.29 -13.21 12.09
CA LYS A 720 3.53 -14.41 11.65
C LYS A 720 2.20 -14.60 12.40
N GLN A 721 2.22 -14.45 13.72
CA GLN A 721 1.01 -14.68 14.54
C GLN A 721 -0.05 -13.60 14.28
N LEU A 722 0.41 -12.36 14.12
CA LEU A 722 -0.41 -11.21 13.73
C LEU A 722 -1.04 -11.43 12.34
N ALA A 723 -0.23 -11.80 11.35
CA ALA A 723 -0.68 -12.04 9.98
C ALA A 723 -1.72 -13.18 9.91
N ILE A 724 -1.43 -14.34 10.53
CA ILE A 724 -2.36 -15.48 10.55
C ILE A 724 -3.70 -15.09 11.20
N ALA A 725 -3.67 -14.51 12.41
CA ALA A 725 -4.88 -14.22 13.16
C ALA A 725 -5.68 -13.07 12.53
N GLY A 726 -5.01 -12.01 12.09
CA GLY A 726 -5.62 -10.89 11.39
C GLY A 726 -6.31 -11.33 10.10
N ARG A 727 -5.60 -12.09 9.25
CA ARG A 727 -6.15 -12.64 8.01
C ARG A 727 -7.36 -13.54 8.28
N THR A 728 -7.25 -14.42 9.28
CA THR A 728 -8.35 -15.31 9.67
C THR A 728 -9.58 -14.50 10.11
N GLY A 729 -9.41 -13.47 10.93
CA GLY A 729 -10.51 -12.62 11.36
C GLY A 729 -11.22 -11.91 10.21
N PHE A 730 -10.47 -11.29 9.28
CA PHE A 730 -11.06 -10.67 8.10
C PHE A 730 -11.78 -11.69 7.21
N ARG A 731 -11.21 -12.89 6.98
CA ARG A 731 -11.82 -13.97 6.20
C ARG A 731 -13.14 -14.47 6.77
N LEU A 732 -13.25 -14.51 8.10
CA LEU A 732 -14.46 -14.95 8.80
C LEU A 732 -15.55 -13.86 8.82
N LEU A 733 -15.16 -12.60 9.05
CA LEU A 733 -16.10 -11.52 9.37
C LEU A 733 -16.54 -10.69 8.14
N ALA A 734 -15.64 -10.43 7.18
CA ALA A 734 -15.94 -9.55 6.06
C ALA A 734 -17.10 -10.06 5.17
N PRO A 735 -17.21 -11.37 4.83
CA PRO A 735 -18.34 -11.87 4.06
C PRO A 735 -19.69 -11.68 4.76
N LEU A 736 -19.72 -11.75 6.09
CA LEU A 736 -20.93 -11.55 6.90
C LEU A 736 -21.38 -10.08 6.89
N ALA A 737 -20.42 -9.15 6.83
CA ALA A 737 -20.69 -7.72 6.75
C ALA A 737 -21.34 -7.31 5.41
N ALA A 738 -20.97 -7.97 4.31
CA ALA A 738 -21.44 -7.63 2.96
C ALA A 738 -22.89 -8.06 2.66
N THR A 739 -23.44 -9.01 3.42
CA THR A 739 -24.80 -9.56 3.23
C THR A 739 -25.87 -8.80 3.99
N ARG A 740 -25.52 -8.18 5.12
CA ARG A 740 -26.40 -7.31 5.89
C ARG A 740 -26.21 -5.90 5.36
N GLY A 741 -27.10 -5.44 4.48
CA GLY A 741 -27.07 -4.08 3.93
C GLY A 741 -26.78 -3.08 5.05
N LEU A 742 -25.60 -2.47 5.02
CA LEU A 742 -25.17 -1.59 6.10
C LEU A 742 -26.12 -0.40 6.13
N ALA A 743 -26.69 -0.13 7.32
CA ALA A 743 -27.42 1.12 7.54
C ALA A 743 -26.54 2.30 7.14
N ALA A 744 -27.16 3.34 6.56
CA ALA A 744 -26.46 4.55 6.13
C ALA A 744 -25.53 5.05 7.25
N PRO A 745 -24.34 5.58 6.91
CA PRO A 745 -23.42 6.09 7.91
C PRO A 745 -24.14 7.11 8.81
N PRO A 746 -23.94 7.05 10.14
CA PRO A 746 -24.45 8.10 11.02
C PRO A 746 -23.90 9.44 10.52
N ARG A 747 -24.74 10.47 10.51
CA ARG A 747 -24.31 11.85 10.24
C ARG A 747 -23.13 12.18 11.16
N ALA A 748 -22.11 12.83 10.61
CA ALA A 748 -20.87 13.19 11.30
C ALA A 748 -21.17 13.78 12.70
N SER A 749 -21.01 12.94 13.72
CA SER A 749 -21.00 13.30 15.12
C SER A 749 -19.61 13.00 15.60
N ALA A 750 -18.98 14.01 16.21
CA ALA A 750 -17.60 14.02 16.67
C ALA A 750 -17.22 12.68 17.32
N PHE A 751 -16.24 11.99 16.72
CA PHE A 751 -15.47 10.99 17.45
C PHE A 751 -14.83 11.69 18.64
N ALA A 752 -15.26 11.34 19.85
CA ALA A 752 -14.61 11.81 21.05
C ALA A 752 -13.22 11.14 21.13
N PRO A 753 -12.12 11.90 21.26
CA PRO A 753 -10.81 11.31 21.46
C PRO A 753 -10.79 10.52 22.78
N PRO A 754 -9.94 9.47 22.89
CA PRO A 754 -9.76 8.77 24.15
C PRO A 754 -9.28 9.76 25.23
N PRO A 755 -9.66 9.57 26.51
CA PRO A 755 -9.22 10.46 27.57
C PRO A 755 -7.69 10.43 27.67
N PRO A 756 -7.03 11.59 27.87
CA PRO A 756 -5.58 11.65 27.98
C PRO A 756 -5.11 10.74 29.12
N SER A 757 -4.08 9.94 28.83
CA SER A 757 -3.37 9.14 29.82
C SER A 757 -2.93 10.04 30.97
N ARG A 758 -3.36 9.72 32.19
CA ARG A 758 -2.87 10.40 33.40
C ARG A 758 -1.36 10.18 33.48
N SER A 759 -0.60 11.25 33.28
CA SER A 759 0.84 11.24 33.52
C SER A 759 1.10 10.91 34.98
N HIS A 760 1.97 9.92 35.21
CA HIS A 760 2.54 9.67 36.52
C HIS A 760 3.36 10.90 36.92
N ALA A 761 2.88 11.62 37.93
CA ALA A 761 3.62 12.69 38.58
C ALA A 761 4.92 12.14 39.16
N ALA A 762 6.03 12.85 38.90
CA ALA A 762 7.33 12.59 39.49
C ALA A 762 7.27 12.72 41.04
N PRO A 763 8.04 11.90 41.80
CA PRO A 763 8.05 12.00 43.25
C PRO A 763 8.77 13.28 43.70
N GLY A 764 8.03 14.11 44.44
CA GLY A 764 8.54 15.34 45.04
C GLY A 764 9.62 15.08 46.10
N ARG A 765 10.65 15.93 46.06
CA ARG A 765 11.72 16.06 47.05
C ARG A 765 11.14 16.28 48.45
N ARG A 766 11.45 15.39 49.40
CA ARG A 766 11.31 15.66 50.83
C ARG A 766 12.47 16.56 51.29
N ARG A 767 12.14 17.71 51.88
CA ARG A 767 13.02 18.47 52.77
C ARG A 767 12.67 18.12 54.23
N ALA A 768 13.73 18.14 55.04
CA ALA A 768 13.80 17.84 56.47
C ALA A 768 12.65 18.40 57.33
N ARG A 769 12.14 17.55 58.25
CA ARG A 769 12.41 17.61 59.70
C ARG A 769 12.20 16.24 60.31
#